data_AF-A0AA89AWH8-F1
#
_entry.id   AF-A0AA89AWH8-F1
#
_cell.length_a   1.000
_cell.length_b   1.000
_cell.length_c   1.000
_cell.angle_alpha   90.00
_cell.angle_beta   90.00
_cell.angle_gamma   90.00
#
_symmetry.space_group_name_H-M   'P 1'
#
loop_
_entity.id
_entity.type
_entity.pdbx_description
1 polymer ?
#
loop_
_entity_poly.entity_id
_entity_poly.type
_entity_poly.pdbx_seq_one_letter_code
_entity_poly.pdbx_strand_id
1 'polypeptide(L)'
;MEAIEHKTKGEGPLILFLHGFPELWYSWRHQMLHAAASGYRAVAPDLRGYEDTSGPPVGDAAKFTTLHVVGDLTALLDAVAGKEEKEPGDIEAVFAQTDAKTVLRKFLTFRDPSPFYFPKGKACGDLFGAPIILPSWLSEEDLDYYAGKFVHTGLPNQIKETIFTSNHKTTEMEGIEHKMVSVKGVDMHIAEKGTSPVPPRLPLALSQGSGELECCEYAKGPTSSPAQTFRALYGDDHYISRFQILPGEIEAELAPLGTERVVKKFLTFRTPGQLYFPEDKGFGDSPDTPIVLPSWLSQQDVAYFTSIFEKTGFTGGVNYYRALDLSWELTAPWTGAQVRVPTKFIIGDLDLTYHIPGAKEYIHNGGFQKDVPSLEEVVVEVCNDDYGRGSNCEPPAREREREMEGIEHKMVRVNGLDMHVAEKGQGPLVLFLHGFPELWYSWRHQIVYMAAHGYRAVAPDMRGYGDTTGAPLGDITKFTTLHLAGDMVALIDAIAPEEDKVFVVGHDWGALVAWQLCLCRPDRVKALVNLSVMYLPRDPTRLLAQTFRDLYGDDHYISRFQEPGEIEAELAPLGTERVVKKFLTFRTPGPLYFPKGKGFGDSPDTPIILPSWLTEEDVDYFTSKFEKTGFTGGVNYYRALDLSWELTAPWTGATVTVPTKFVVGDLDLTYHITGAQEYIHNGAFHKDVPLLEEVVVMEGVAHFINQEKPDEISKHIHDFLKKF
;
A
#
# COMPACT_ATOMS: atom_id res chain seq x y z
N MET A 1 -31.30 -8.74 9.58
CA MET A 1 -31.07 -7.29 9.53
C MET A 1 -30.57 -6.99 8.13
N GLU A 2 -31.45 -6.48 7.28
CA GLU A 2 -31.16 -6.15 5.89
C GLU A 2 -30.00 -5.16 5.84
N ALA A 3 -28.96 -5.50 5.09
CA ALA A 3 -27.89 -4.57 4.75
C ALA A 3 -28.55 -3.40 4.00
N ILE A 4 -28.52 -2.22 4.61
CA ILE A 4 -28.86 -0.99 3.90
C ILE A 4 -27.68 -0.71 2.96
N GLU A 5 -27.65 -1.40 1.81
CA GLU A 5 -26.88 -0.95 0.64
C GLU A 5 -27.53 0.34 0.17
N HIS A 6 -27.06 1.47 0.70
CA HIS A 6 -27.37 2.78 0.15
C HIS A 6 -26.63 2.93 -1.18
N LYS A 7 -27.27 2.49 -2.27
CA LYS A 7 -26.92 2.92 -3.62
C LYS A 7 -27.21 4.41 -3.75
N THR A 8 -26.22 5.26 -3.47
CA THR A 8 -26.17 6.62 -4.01
C THR A 8 -26.28 6.51 -5.53
N LYS A 9 -27.27 7.19 -6.12
CA LYS A 9 -27.52 7.16 -7.56
C LYS A 9 -26.27 7.64 -8.31
N GLY A 10 -25.51 6.72 -8.91
CA GLY A 10 -24.49 7.03 -9.91
C GLY A 10 -23.04 7.11 -9.43
N GLU A 11 -22.75 6.94 -8.14
CA GLU A 11 -21.39 7.05 -7.57
C GLU A 11 -21.09 5.77 -6.78
N GLY A 12 -19.89 5.20 -6.95
CA GLY A 12 -19.44 3.98 -6.25
C GLY A 12 -19.33 4.12 -4.72
N PRO A 13 -18.98 3.03 -4.01
CA PRO A 13 -18.96 3.00 -2.54
C PRO A 13 -18.06 4.10 -1.94
N LEU A 14 -18.52 4.73 -0.86
CA LEU A 14 -17.83 5.84 -0.18
C LEU A 14 -16.75 5.34 0.78
N ILE A 15 -15.56 5.94 0.70
CA ILE A 15 -14.49 5.84 1.71
C ILE A 15 -14.31 7.21 2.37
N LEU A 16 -14.37 7.22 3.70
CA LEU A 16 -14.14 8.40 4.53
C LEU A 16 -12.75 8.33 5.17
N PHE A 17 -11.87 9.26 4.83
CA PHE A 17 -10.52 9.38 5.39
C PHE A 17 -10.52 10.40 6.53
N LEU A 18 -10.07 9.99 7.71
CA LEU A 18 -10.01 10.84 8.91
C LEU A 18 -8.55 11.06 9.31
N HIS A 19 -8.23 12.23 9.83
CA HIS A 19 -6.87 12.63 10.15
C HIS A 19 -6.74 13.10 11.61
N GLY A 20 -5.51 13.07 12.15
CA GLY A 20 -5.18 13.54 13.50
C GLY A 20 -4.27 14.77 13.47
N PHE A 21 -3.89 15.34 14.62
CA PHE A 21 -2.94 16.46 14.63
C PHE A 21 -1.50 16.00 14.31
N PRO A 22 -0.72 16.71 13.46
CA PRO A 22 -1.01 17.95 12.71
C PRO A 22 -1.44 17.70 11.25
N GLU A 23 -1.96 16.53 10.95
CA GLU A 23 -2.40 16.14 9.62
C GLU A 23 -3.60 16.97 9.14
N LEU A 24 -3.85 16.89 7.84
CA LEU A 24 -4.97 17.54 7.15
C LEU A 24 -5.59 16.53 6.18
N TRP A 25 -6.70 16.87 5.51
CA TRP A 25 -7.19 16.07 4.39
C TRP A 25 -6.07 15.77 3.37
N TYR A 26 -5.14 16.73 3.20
CA TYR A 26 -4.02 16.68 2.27
C TYR A 26 -3.08 15.50 2.55
N SER A 27 -3.00 15.03 3.80
CA SER A 27 -2.23 13.83 4.16
C SER A 27 -2.74 12.57 3.44
N TRP A 28 -4.02 12.53 3.08
CA TRP A 28 -4.66 11.40 2.41
C TRP A 28 -4.71 11.52 0.89
N ARG A 29 -4.21 12.60 0.28
CA ARG A 29 -4.39 12.89 -1.16
C ARG A 29 -4.02 11.71 -2.07
N HIS A 30 -2.91 11.01 -1.77
CA HIS A 30 -2.46 9.86 -2.56
C HIS A 30 -3.43 8.68 -2.43
N GLN A 31 -3.84 8.35 -1.20
CA GLN A 31 -4.81 7.29 -0.91
C GLN A 31 -6.18 7.60 -1.50
N MET A 32 -6.62 8.86 -1.47
CA MET A 32 -7.87 9.32 -2.07
C MET A 32 -7.85 9.13 -3.60
N LEU A 33 -6.74 9.49 -4.26
CA LEU A 33 -6.57 9.26 -5.70
C LEU A 33 -6.59 7.77 -6.05
N HIS A 34 -5.92 6.93 -5.24
CA HIS A 34 -5.93 5.48 -5.40
C HIS A 34 -7.32 4.86 -5.19
N ALA A 35 -8.03 5.27 -4.14
CA ALA A 35 -9.41 4.86 -3.88
C ALA A 35 -10.35 5.23 -5.03
N ALA A 36 -10.25 6.46 -5.54
CA ALA A 36 -11.03 6.93 -6.67
C ALA A 36 -10.74 6.18 -7.97
N ALA A 37 -9.46 5.88 -8.24
CA ALA A 37 -9.04 5.05 -9.37
C ALA A 37 -9.55 3.60 -9.26
N SER A 38 -9.90 3.17 -8.04
CA SER A 38 -10.43 1.84 -7.74
C SER A 38 -11.96 1.79 -7.70
N GLY A 39 -12.63 2.87 -8.14
CA GLY A 39 -14.08 2.94 -8.25
C GLY A 39 -14.80 3.30 -6.94
N TYR A 40 -14.07 3.75 -5.91
CA TYR A 40 -14.63 4.29 -4.69
C TYR A 40 -14.80 5.81 -4.78
N ARG A 41 -15.78 6.36 -4.08
CA ARG A 41 -15.87 7.79 -3.85
C ARG A 41 -15.02 8.10 -2.62
N ALA A 42 -14.02 8.97 -2.74
CA ALA A 42 -13.11 9.29 -1.64
C ALA A 42 -13.47 10.67 -1.05
N VAL A 43 -13.69 10.74 0.27
CA VAL A 43 -13.98 11.97 1.00
C VAL A 43 -13.06 12.10 2.20
N ALA A 44 -12.42 13.25 2.35
CA ALA A 44 -11.61 13.59 3.52
C ALA A 44 -12.06 14.97 4.05
N PRO A 45 -12.73 15.03 5.22
CA PRO A 45 -13.07 16.29 5.85
C PRO A 45 -11.91 16.84 6.67
N ASP A 46 -11.81 18.17 6.73
CA ASP A 46 -11.10 18.81 7.82
C ASP A 46 -11.97 18.84 9.06
N LEU A 47 -11.42 18.27 10.13
CA LEU A 47 -12.13 18.19 11.39
C LEU A 47 -12.22 19.58 12.05
N ARG A 48 -13.13 19.70 13.00
CA ARG A 48 -13.41 20.92 13.76
C ARG A 48 -12.11 21.62 14.20
N GLY A 49 -11.97 22.90 13.86
CA GLY A 49 -10.80 23.70 14.23
C GLY A 49 -9.59 23.56 13.30
N TYR A 50 -9.74 22.85 12.18
CA TYR A 50 -8.84 22.88 11.02
C TYR A 50 -9.48 23.67 9.87
N GLU A 51 -8.66 24.30 9.01
CA GLU A 51 -9.05 25.14 7.86
C GLU A 51 -10.19 26.17 8.14
N ASP A 52 -10.91 26.62 7.10
CA ASP A 52 -12.05 27.57 7.12
C ASP A 52 -13.32 26.93 7.74
N THR A 53 -13.18 26.01 8.70
CA THR A 53 -14.32 25.42 9.39
C THR A 53 -14.91 26.41 10.41
N SER A 54 -16.22 26.68 10.34
CA SER A 54 -16.89 27.60 11.28
C SER A 54 -17.20 26.96 12.64
N GLY A 55 -16.30 26.08 13.09
CA GLY A 55 -16.39 25.36 14.36
C GLY A 55 -16.53 26.29 15.58
N PRO A 56 -16.83 25.72 16.76
CA PRO A 56 -16.96 26.50 17.98
C PRO A 56 -15.70 27.33 18.26
N PRO A 57 -15.82 28.45 19.01
CA PRO A 57 -14.69 29.31 19.31
C PRO A 57 -13.52 28.46 19.78
N VAL A 58 -12.36 28.71 19.15
CA VAL A 58 -11.12 27.97 19.36
C VAL A 58 -10.66 27.97 20.84
N GLY A 59 -11.28 28.76 21.72
CA GLY A 59 -11.09 28.72 23.17
C GLY A 59 -11.95 27.74 23.98
N ASP A 60 -12.93 27.05 23.37
CA ASP A 60 -13.86 26.14 24.08
C ASP A 60 -13.52 24.66 23.84
N ALA A 61 -12.44 24.21 24.49
CA ALA A 61 -11.93 22.83 24.37
C ALA A 61 -12.98 21.75 24.70
N ALA A 62 -14.00 22.06 25.52
CA ALA A 62 -15.06 21.10 25.87
C ALA A 62 -15.91 20.67 24.65
N LYS A 63 -15.82 21.39 23.54
CA LYS A 63 -16.49 21.09 22.28
C LYS A 63 -15.64 20.27 21.29
N PHE A 64 -14.47 19.79 21.70
CA PHE A 64 -13.57 18.97 20.87
C PHE A 64 -13.56 17.50 21.31
N THR A 65 -14.57 17.06 22.08
CA THR A 65 -14.64 15.67 22.57
C THR A 65 -14.99 14.67 21.48
N THR A 66 -14.64 13.40 21.69
CA THR A 66 -14.96 12.29 20.77
C THR A 66 -16.43 12.26 20.35
N LEU A 67 -17.37 12.55 21.28
CA LEU A 67 -18.80 12.57 20.97
C LEU A 67 -19.20 13.68 19.99
N HIS A 68 -18.57 14.84 20.08
CA HIS A 68 -18.80 15.93 19.12
C HIS A 68 -18.28 15.56 17.73
N VAL A 69 -17.09 14.96 17.66
CA VAL A 69 -16.50 14.49 16.39
C VAL A 69 -17.37 13.42 15.74
N VAL A 70 -17.84 12.43 16.51
CA VAL A 70 -18.75 11.39 15.99
C VAL A 70 -20.06 12.01 15.49
N GLY A 71 -20.59 13.01 16.19
CA GLY A 71 -21.78 13.75 15.77
C GLY A 71 -21.58 14.48 14.45
N ASP A 72 -20.44 15.16 14.29
CA ASP A 72 -20.02 15.87 13.08
C ASP A 72 -19.91 14.92 11.88
N LEU A 73 -19.20 13.80 12.06
CA LEU A 73 -18.99 12.80 11.01
C LEU A 73 -20.28 12.09 10.60
N THR A 74 -21.16 11.78 11.56
CA THR A 74 -22.46 11.16 11.27
C THR A 74 -23.31 12.08 10.38
N ALA A 75 -23.33 13.37 10.71
CA ALA A 75 -24.11 14.34 9.96
C ALA A 75 -23.49 14.66 8.59
N LEU A 76 -22.15 14.65 8.48
CA LEU A 76 -21.46 14.70 7.19
C LEU A 76 -21.83 13.51 6.29
N LEU A 77 -21.82 12.29 6.82
CA LEU A 77 -22.18 11.09 6.06
C LEU A 77 -23.62 11.16 5.53
N ASP A 78 -24.56 11.69 6.32
CA ASP A 78 -25.94 11.89 5.86
C ASP A 78 -26.03 12.95 4.75
N ALA A 79 -25.27 14.05 4.84
CA ALA A 79 -25.22 15.09 3.82
C ALA A 79 -24.59 14.60 2.50
N VAL A 80 -23.47 13.87 2.59
CA VAL A 80 -22.72 13.33 1.43
C VAL A 80 -23.49 12.22 0.71
N ALA A 81 -24.31 11.46 1.44
CA ALA A 81 -25.17 10.40 0.90
C ALA A 81 -26.44 10.92 0.17
N GLY A 82 -26.68 12.25 0.15
CA GLY A 82 -27.81 12.84 -0.58
C GLY A 82 -29.19 12.47 -0.01
N LYS A 83 -29.29 12.17 1.28
CA LYS A 83 -30.59 11.99 1.94
C LYS A 83 -31.26 13.36 2.05
N GLU A 84 -32.47 13.51 1.50
CA GLU A 84 -33.35 14.63 1.87
C GLU A 84 -33.49 14.68 3.39
N GLU A 85 -33.51 15.89 3.96
CA GLU A 85 -33.81 16.11 5.37
C GLU A 85 -35.04 15.29 5.76
N LYS A 86 -34.84 14.27 6.59
CA LYS A 86 -35.90 13.93 7.52
C LYS A 86 -35.96 15.14 8.44
N GLU A 87 -37.04 15.93 8.35
CA GLU A 87 -37.40 16.86 9.43
C GLU A 87 -37.14 16.14 10.76
N PRO A 88 -36.46 16.79 11.72
CA PRO A 88 -36.03 16.13 12.96
C PRO A 88 -37.23 15.41 13.55
N GLY A 89 -37.21 14.08 13.46
CA GLY A 89 -38.33 13.27 13.88
C GLY A 89 -38.34 13.24 15.39
N ASP A 90 -38.97 14.25 16.02
CA ASP A 90 -39.41 14.37 17.42
C ASP A 90 -38.45 13.88 18.53
N ILE A 91 -37.21 13.50 18.23
CA ILE A 91 -36.24 13.01 19.21
C ILE A 91 -35.90 14.17 20.16
N GLU A 92 -35.73 15.37 19.63
CA GLU A 92 -35.43 16.58 20.40
C GLU A 92 -36.63 17.05 21.22
N ALA A 93 -37.87 16.88 20.74
CA ALA A 93 -39.09 17.17 21.49
C ALA A 93 -39.37 16.13 22.59
N VAL A 94 -39.01 14.86 22.36
CA VAL A 94 -39.12 13.75 23.33
C VAL A 94 -38.06 13.87 24.43
N PHE A 95 -36.83 14.30 24.11
CA PHE A 95 -35.77 14.55 25.09
C PHE A 95 -35.95 15.86 25.86
N ALA A 96 -36.59 16.88 25.28
CA ALA A 96 -36.89 18.13 25.98
C ALA A 96 -37.94 17.98 27.10
N GLN A 97 -38.78 16.93 27.06
CA GLN A 97 -39.83 16.68 28.05
C GLN A 97 -39.50 15.58 29.07
N THR A 98 -38.35 14.91 28.94
CA THR A 98 -37.97 13.78 29.80
C THR A 98 -36.77 14.14 30.66
N ASP A 99 -36.88 13.96 31.97
CA ASP A 99 -35.78 14.21 32.91
C ASP A 99 -34.50 13.46 32.49
N ALA A 100 -33.36 14.16 32.52
CA ALA A 100 -32.05 13.65 32.11
C ALA A 100 -31.70 12.31 32.77
N LYS A 101 -32.13 12.11 34.02
CA LYS A 101 -31.92 10.87 34.79
C LYS A 101 -32.67 9.68 34.17
N THR A 102 -33.87 9.91 33.66
CA THR A 102 -34.70 8.91 32.97
C THR A 102 -34.14 8.55 31.58
N VAL A 103 -33.56 9.52 30.87
CA VAL A 103 -32.86 9.30 29.59
C VAL A 103 -31.59 8.49 29.80
N LEU A 104 -30.75 8.90 30.76
CA LEU A 104 -29.53 8.19 31.15
C LEU A 104 -29.83 6.77 31.62
N ARG A 105 -30.87 6.56 32.44
CA ARG A 105 -31.27 5.21 32.87
C ARG A 105 -31.49 4.29 31.68
N LYS A 106 -32.27 4.69 30.68
CA LYS A 106 -32.54 3.81 29.55
C LYS A 106 -31.35 3.60 28.64
N PHE A 107 -30.55 4.65 28.40
CA PHE A 107 -29.34 4.56 27.58
C PHE A 107 -28.33 3.58 28.17
N LEU A 108 -28.19 3.59 29.50
CA LEU A 108 -27.23 2.76 30.24
C LEU A 108 -27.73 1.34 30.53
N THR A 109 -29.05 1.09 30.50
CA THR A 109 -29.62 -0.25 30.74
C THR A 109 -30.01 -1.01 29.47
N PHE A 110 -29.86 -0.42 28.28
CA PHE A 110 -30.25 -1.05 27.02
C PHE A 110 -29.26 -2.15 26.61
N ARG A 111 -29.74 -3.38 26.37
CA ARG A 111 -28.92 -4.53 25.97
C ARG A 111 -29.31 -5.16 24.62
N ASP A 112 -30.20 -4.54 23.84
CA ASP A 112 -30.65 -5.03 22.52
C ASP A 112 -30.21 -4.08 21.39
N PRO A 113 -29.54 -4.56 20.32
CA PRO A 113 -28.96 -3.72 19.26
C PRO A 113 -29.93 -3.33 18.12
N SER A 114 -31.25 -3.41 18.34
CA SER A 114 -32.24 -2.98 17.33
C SER A 114 -32.29 -1.43 17.19
N PRO A 115 -32.42 -0.86 15.98
CA PRO A 115 -32.50 0.60 15.80
C PRO A 115 -33.77 1.17 16.46
N PHE A 116 -33.61 2.26 17.23
CA PHE A 116 -34.71 3.01 17.86
C PHE A 116 -35.73 3.47 16.80
N TYR A 117 -36.91 2.86 16.78
CA TYR A 117 -38.04 3.33 15.98
C TYR A 117 -39.16 3.80 16.90
N PHE A 118 -39.41 5.11 16.96
CA PHE A 118 -40.62 5.67 17.56
C PHE A 118 -41.68 5.82 16.47
N PRO A 119 -42.80 5.07 16.53
CA PRO A 119 -43.90 5.28 15.60
C PRO A 119 -44.53 6.66 15.87
N LYS A 120 -44.75 7.47 14.82
CA LYS A 120 -45.43 8.78 14.93
C LYS A 120 -46.80 8.62 15.62
N GLY A 121 -47.06 9.45 16.64
CA GLY A 121 -48.40 9.71 17.17
C GLY A 121 -48.85 8.95 18.44
N LYS A 122 -47.96 8.28 19.18
CA LYS A 122 -48.29 7.75 20.52
C LYS A 122 -47.61 8.56 21.62
N ALA A 123 -48.37 8.95 22.66
CA ALA A 123 -47.79 9.55 23.85
C ALA A 123 -46.93 8.51 24.60
N CYS A 124 -45.79 8.94 25.14
CA CYS A 124 -44.82 8.10 25.86
C CYS A 124 -45.45 7.17 26.91
N GLY A 125 -46.56 7.57 27.55
CA GLY A 125 -47.20 6.79 28.62
C GLY A 125 -47.58 5.36 28.24
N ASP A 126 -47.89 5.10 26.97
CA ASP A 126 -48.42 3.78 26.54
C ASP A 126 -47.32 2.79 26.12
N LEU A 127 -46.05 3.20 26.09
CA LEU A 127 -44.91 2.33 25.71
C LEU A 127 -44.17 1.73 26.92
N PHE A 128 -44.52 2.12 28.17
CA PHE A 128 -43.63 1.96 29.33
C PHE A 128 -44.30 1.30 30.55
N GLY A 129 -44.98 0.18 30.35
CA GLY A 129 -45.73 -0.53 31.41
C GLY A 129 -44.92 -1.35 32.43
N ALA A 130 -43.58 -1.36 32.41
CA ALA A 130 -42.78 -2.14 33.35
C ALA A 130 -41.66 -1.31 34.01
N PRO A 131 -41.47 -1.41 35.35
CA PRO A 131 -40.39 -0.72 36.04
C PRO A 131 -39.02 -1.21 35.58
N ILE A 132 -38.16 -0.27 35.23
CA ILE A 132 -36.78 -0.53 34.77
C ILE A 132 -35.93 -0.82 36.00
N ILE A 133 -35.42 -2.04 36.09
CA ILE A 133 -34.56 -2.48 37.19
C ILE A 133 -33.13 -2.05 36.86
N LEU A 134 -32.50 -1.27 37.76
CA LEU A 134 -31.11 -0.86 37.62
C LEU A 134 -30.17 -2.08 37.73
N PRO A 135 -29.14 -2.19 36.87
CA PRO A 135 -28.07 -3.16 37.06
C PRO A 135 -27.39 -2.95 38.42
N SER A 136 -26.92 -4.03 39.04
CA SER A 136 -26.31 -3.99 40.38
C SER A 136 -25.06 -3.10 40.51
N TRP A 137 -24.48 -2.66 39.39
CA TRP A 137 -23.31 -1.79 39.32
C TRP A 137 -23.64 -0.30 39.14
N LEU A 138 -24.92 0.07 38.95
CA LEU A 138 -25.35 1.45 38.73
C LEU A 138 -26.28 1.91 39.85
N SER A 139 -25.79 2.79 40.74
CA SER A 139 -26.57 3.31 41.86
C SER A 139 -27.39 4.54 41.46
N GLU A 140 -28.37 4.90 42.30
CA GLU A 140 -29.15 6.14 42.12
C GLU A 140 -28.29 7.41 42.29
N GLU A 141 -27.24 7.36 43.10
CA GLU A 141 -26.27 8.45 43.29
C GLU A 141 -25.39 8.63 42.05
N ASP A 142 -24.98 7.54 41.40
CA ASP A 142 -24.21 7.61 40.14
C ASP A 142 -25.04 8.28 39.04
N LEU A 143 -26.33 7.97 38.96
CA LEU A 143 -27.24 8.60 38.01
C LEU A 143 -27.47 10.09 38.29
N ASP A 144 -27.53 10.51 39.55
CA ASP A 144 -27.61 11.94 39.92
C ASP A 144 -26.34 12.68 39.52
N TYR A 145 -25.18 12.06 39.72
CA TYR A 145 -23.89 12.60 39.34
C TYR A 145 -23.78 12.80 37.82
N TYR A 146 -24.12 11.78 37.02
CA TYR A 146 -24.09 11.89 35.54
C TYR A 146 -25.13 12.88 35.01
N ALA A 147 -26.34 12.93 35.59
CA ALA A 147 -27.37 13.89 35.21
C ALA A 147 -26.92 15.34 35.50
N GLY A 148 -26.24 15.59 36.63
CA GLY A 148 -25.69 16.90 36.98
C GLY A 148 -24.62 17.40 36.00
N LYS A 149 -23.74 16.50 35.51
CA LYS A 149 -22.76 16.81 34.46
C LYS A 149 -23.43 17.06 33.10
N PHE A 150 -24.52 16.36 32.80
CA PHE A 150 -25.30 16.49 31.56
C PHE A 150 -26.02 17.84 31.43
N VAL A 151 -26.44 18.46 32.54
CA VAL A 151 -27.12 19.76 32.54
C VAL A 151 -26.13 20.93 32.37
N HIS A 152 -24.88 20.77 32.81
CA HIS A 152 -23.85 21.81 32.70
C HIS A 152 -23.25 21.98 31.29
N THR A 153 -23.49 21.04 30.36
CA THR A 153 -23.01 21.13 28.97
C THR A 153 -23.87 22.02 28.07
N GLY A 154 -24.94 22.64 28.59
CA GLY A 154 -25.69 23.72 27.92
C GLY A 154 -26.42 23.33 26.63
N LEU A 155 -26.53 22.03 26.34
CA LEU A 155 -27.09 21.52 25.09
C LEU A 155 -28.55 21.96 24.75
N PRO A 156 -29.45 22.32 25.70
CA PRO A 156 -30.83 22.67 25.32
C PRO A 156 -31.03 24.06 24.67
N ASN A 157 -30.12 25.03 24.87
CA ASN A 157 -30.43 26.45 24.57
C ASN A 157 -29.72 27.06 23.34
N GLN A 158 -28.77 26.37 22.69
CA GLN A 158 -28.04 26.94 21.53
C GLN A 158 -28.59 26.53 20.15
N ILE A 159 -29.70 25.77 20.07
CA ILE A 159 -30.30 25.30 18.80
C ILE A 159 -31.53 26.15 18.43
N LYS A 160 -31.40 27.48 18.41
CA LYS A 160 -32.52 28.35 17.96
C LYS A 160 -32.17 29.38 16.90
N GLU A 161 -30.91 29.61 16.59
CA GLU A 161 -30.55 30.62 15.59
C GLU A 161 -29.44 30.07 14.70
N THR A 162 -29.76 29.77 13.44
CA THR A 162 -29.11 30.37 12.24
C THR A 162 -29.72 29.76 10.97
N ILE A 163 -30.10 30.64 10.03
CA ILE A 163 -30.73 30.37 8.73
C ILE A 163 -29.64 30.12 7.68
N PHE A 164 -29.81 29.12 6.80
CA PHE A 164 -28.86 28.76 5.75
C PHE A 164 -28.85 29.76 4.58
N THR A 165 -27.64 30.10 4.10
CA THR A 165 -27.37 30.49 2.70
C THR A 165 -26.16 29.72 2.19
N SER A 166 -26.33 28.84 1.20
CA SER A 166 -25.22 28.15 0.54
C SER A 166 -24.50 29.08 -0.43
N ASN A 167 -23.20 29.28 -0.24
CA ASN A 167 -22.32 29.89 -1.24
C ASN A 167 -21.26 28.86 -1.62
N HIS A 168 -21.35 28.31 -2.82
CA HIS A 168 -20.35 27.40 -3.36
C HIS A 168 -19.16 28.20 -3.90
N LYS A 169 -17.97 27.98 -3.34
CA LYS A 169 -16.68 28.29 -3.98
C LYS A 169 -15.92 26.99 -4.15
N THR A 170 -15.54 26.68 -5.37
CA THR A 170 -14.75 25.51 -5.74
C THR A 170 -13.34 25.95 -6.12
N THR A 171 -12.35 25.22 -5.62
CA THR A 171 -10.95 25.28 -6.04
C THR A 171 -10.49 23.86 -6.33
N GLU A 172 -9.80 23.65 -7.45
CA GLU A 172 -9.33 22.32 -7.87
C GLU A 172 -7.82 22.19 -7.58
N MET A 173 -7.43 21.13 -6.87
CA MET A 173 -6.04 20.75 -6.66
C MET A 173 -5.90 19.25 -6.99
N GLU A 174 -5.02 18.90 -7.93
CA GLU A 174 -4.76 17.50 -8.33
C GLU A 174 -6.02 16.72 -8.78
N GLY A 175 -7.03 17.44 -9.28
CA GLY A 175 -8.33 16.88 -9.65
C GLY A 175 -9.19 16.46 -8.46
N ILE A 176 -8.80 16.76 -7.23
CA ILE A 176 -9.63 16.66 -6.03
C ILE A 176 -10.43 17.97 -5.92
N GLU A 177 -11.75 17.83 -5.77
CA GLU A 177 -12.66 18.94 -5.64
C GLU A 177 -12.77 19.36 -4.18
N HIS A 178 -12.66 20.66 -3.93
CA HIS A 178 -12.85 21.25 -2.61
C HIS A 178 -14.22 21.90 -2.51
N LYS A 179 -14.94 21.63 -1.43
CA LYS A 179 -16.23 22.29 -1.16
C LYS A 179 -16.48 22.48 0.33
N MET A 180 -17.22 23.54 0.64
CA MET A 180 -17.78 23.75 1.96
C MET A 180 -19.15 23.06 2.08
N VAL A 181 -19.32 22.27 3.14
CA VAL A 181 -20.58 21.63 3.50
C VAL A 181 -21.02 22.14 4.87
N SER A 182 -22.12 22.86 4.91
CA SER A 182 -22.72 23.34 6.17
C SER A 182 -23.56 22.25 6.82
N VAL A 183 -23.16 21.80 8.01
CA VAL A 183 -23.81 20.73 8.76
C VAL A 183 -24.16 21.23 10.16
N LYS A 184 -25.46 21.32 10.48
CA LYS A 184 -25.96 21.79 11.80
C LYS A 184 -25.34 23.13 12.28
N GLY A 185 -25.12 24.06 11.35
CA GLY A 185 -24.50 25.36 11.64
C GLY A 185 -22.97 25.34 11.78
N VAL A 186 -22.33 24.21 11.48
CA VAL A 186 -20.86 24.08 11.37
C VAL A 186 -20.52 23.89 9.90
N ASP A 187 -19.74 24.80 9.33
CA ASP A 187 -19.20 24.66 7.98
C ASP A 187 -17.99 23.74 8.03
N MET A 188 -18.04 22.66 7.26
CA MET A 188 -16.94 21.70 7.11
C MET A 188 -16.34 21.86 5.72
N HIS A 189 -15.04 22.10 5.67
CA HIS A 189 -14.28 21.98 4.44
C HIS A 189 -14.08 20.49 4.15
N ILE A 190 -14.43 20.06 2.95
CA ILE A 190 -14.20 18.69 2.50
C ILE A 190 -13.49 18.66 1.16
N ALA A 191 -12.54 17.73 1.06
CA ALA A 191 -11.90 17.32 -0.17
C ALA A 191 -12.58 16.05 -0.69
N GLU A 192 -12.97 16.05 -1.96
CA GLU A 192 -13.74 14.98 -2.56
C GLU A 192 -13.21 14.60 -3.95
N LYS A 193 -13.17 13.30 -4.23
CA LYS A 193 -12.89 12.77 -5.56
C LYS A 193 -13.99 11.80 -5.98
N GLY A 194 -14.67 12.14 -7.07
CA GLY A 194 -15.70 11.30 -7.70
C GLY A 194 -15.13 10.03 -8.33
N THR A 195 -16.00 9.06 -8.59
CA THR A 195 -15.60 7.75 -9.14
C THR A 195 -15.20 7.82 -10.61
N SER A 196 -14.14 7.11 -10.99
CA SER A 196 -13.85 6.75 -12.38
C SER A 196 -14.66 5.49 -12.77
N PRO A 197 -15.12 5.31 -14.02
CA PRO A 197 -16.12 4.29 -14.32
C PRO A 197 -15.55 2.87 -14.21
N VAL A 198 -15.81 2.18 -13.08
CA VAL A 198 -16.25 0.78 -12.89
C VAL A 198 -16.33 0.52 -11.36
N PRO A 199 -17.47 0.10 -10.79
CA PRO A 199 -17.55 -0.27 -9.38
C PRO A 199 -17.05 -1.71 -9.13
N PRO A 200 -16.22 -1.98 -8.12
CA PRO A 200 -15.85 -3.34 -7.72
C PRO A 200 -16.99 -4.07 -6.98
N ARG A 201 -17.05 -5.39 -7.11
CA ARG A 201 -17.90 -6.28 -6.30
C ARG A 201 -17.05 -6.92 -5.20
N LEU A 202 -17.42 -6.72 -3.94
CA LEU A 202 -16.84 -7.43 -2.79
C LEU A 202 -17.66 -8.69 -2.45
N PRO A 203 -17.02 -9.85 -2.19
CA PRO A 203 -17.68 -11.01 -1.60
C PRO A 203 -17.69 -10.88 -0.06
N LEU A 204 -18.89 -10.77 0.53
CA LEU A 204 -19.09 -10.86 1.99
C LEU A 204 -19.15 -12.34 2.40
N ALA A 205 -18.10 -12.83 3.06
CA ALA A 205 -18.14 -14.12 3.78
C ALA A 205 -18.63 -13.88 5.21
N LEU A 206 -19.82 -14.39 5.54
CA LEU A 206 -20.36 -14.45 6.90
C LEU A 206 -19.95 -15.79 7.53
N SER A 207 -19.24 -15.76 8.66
CA SER A 207 -19.12 -16.94 9.52
C SER A 207 -19.91 -16.73 10.81
N GLN A 208 -20.77 -17.71 11.12
CA GLN A 208 -21.46 -17.84 12.40
C GLN A 208 -20.58 -18.64 13.35
N GLY A 209 -20.36 -18.12 14.55
CA GLY A 209 -19.66 -18.83 15.62
C GLY A 209 -20.35 -18.60 16.95
N SER A 210 -21.07 -19.62 17.42
CA SER A 210 -21.61 -19.73 18.77
C SER A 210 -20.54 -20.28 19.71
N GLY A 211 -20.22 -19.58 20.80
CA GLY A 211 -19.36 -20.08 21.87
C GLY A 211 -19.60 -19.32 23.18
N GLU A 212 -20.01 -20.05 24.21
CA GLU A 212 -20.14 -19.59 25.61
C GLU A 212 -18.81 -19.79 26.38
N LEU A 213 -18.62 -18.94 27.42
CA LEU A 213 -17.69 -19.05 28.58
C LEU A 213 -16.19 -18.80 28.26
N GLU A 214 -15.35 -18.21 29.11
CA GLU A 214 -15.36 -17.95 30.55
C GLU A 214 -14.40 -16.77 30.87
N CYS A 215 -14.68 -15.99 31.91
CA CYS A 215 -13.92 -14.79 32.31
C CYS A 215 -12.48 -15.11 32.73
N CYS A 216 -11.49 -14.50 32.07
CA CYS A 216 -10.17 -14.25 32.65
C CYS A 216 -10.09 -12.80 33.15
N GLU A 217 -9.77 -12.68 34.44
CA GLU A 217 -9.59 -11.45 35.21
C GLU A 217 -8.45 -10.59 34.65
N TYR A 218 -8.79 -9.52 33.94
CA TYR A 218 -7.99 -8.28 33.93
C TYR A 218 -8.94 -7.09 33.84
N ALA A 219 -8.65 -6.11 34.71
CA ALA A 219 -9.29 -4.81 34.89
C ALA A 219 -10.61 -4.76 35.67
N LYS A 220 -10.49 -4.66 36.99
CA LYS A 220 -11.17 -3.57 37.71
C LYS A 220 -10.85 -2.27 36.93
N GLY A 221 -11.87 -1.49 36.55
CA GLY A 221 -11.74 -0.40 35.58
C GLY A 221 -10.64 0.63 35.89
N PRO A 222 -10.15 1.38 34.89
CA PRO A 222 -9.12 2.38 35.14
C PRO A 222 -9.71 3.55 35.91
N THR A 223 -9.14 3.86 37.08
CA THR A 223 -9.48 5.03 37.90
C THR A 223 -8.88 6.35 37.37
N SER A 224 -8.32 6.35 36.15
CA SER A 224 -7.54 7.46 35.57
C SER A 224 -7.70 7.55 34.05
N SER A 225 -7.80 8.77 33.52
CA SER A 225 -7.89 9.05 32.08
C SER A 225 -6.56 8.79 31.34
N PRO A 226 -6.56 8.76 29.99
CA PRO A 226 -5.34 8.69 29.20
C PRO A 226 -4.37 9.81 29.55
N ALA A 227 -4.79 11.09 29.61
CA ALA A 227 -3.87 12.18 29.90
C ALA A 227 -3.25 12.06 31.31
N GLN A 228 -4.02 11.64 32.31
CA GLN A 228 -3.52 11.35 33.65
C GLN A 228 -2.52 10.19 33.65
N THR A 229 -2.78 9.16 32.84
CA THR A 229 -1.90 8.00 32.66
C THR A 229 -0.58 8.41 32.01
N PHE A 230 -0.61 9.20 30.93
CA PHE A 230 0.60 9.72 30.28
C PHE A 230 1.41 10.63 31.20
N ARG A 231 0.75 11.52 31.96
CA ARG A 231 1.41 12.35 32.97
C ARG A 231 2.09 11.50 34.05
N ALA A 232 1.43 10.43 34.52
CA ALA A 232 2.00 9.53 35.52
C ALA A 232 3.20 8.72 34.98
N LEU A 233 3.14 8.28 33.72
CA LEU A 233 4.20 7.48 33.10
C LEU A 233 5.42 8.30 32.65
N TYR A 234 5.19 9.52 32.15
CA TYR A 234 6.23 10.29 31.45
C TYR A 234 6.48 11.68 32.03
N GLY A 235 5.72 12.11 33.03
CA GLY A 235 5.83 13.43 33.64
C GLY A 235 5.10 14.53 32.87
N ASP A 236 5.28 15.77 33.36
CA ASP A 236 4.57 16.95 32.85
C ASP A 236 5.12 17.48 31.52
N ASP A 237 6.37 17.14 31.17
CA ASP A 237 7.02 17.55 29.93
C ASP A 237 6.59 16.75 28.70
N HIS A 238 5.83 15.66 28.87
CA HIS A 238 5.34 14.86 27.74
C HIS A 238 4.31 15.66 26.93
N TYR A 239 4.35 15.58 25.60
CA TYR A 239 3.50 16.44 24.75
C TYR A 239 2.01 16.37 25.07
N ILE A 240 1.46 15.17 25.37
CA ILE A 240 0.06 15.01 25.77
C ILE A 240 -0.24 15.81 27.03
N SER A 241 0.67 15.80 28.01
CA SER A 241 0.54 16.52 29.28
C SER A 241 0.69 18.03 29.09
N ARG A 242 1.64 18.46 28.25
CA ARG A 242 1.83 19.87 27.88
C ARG A 242 0.66 20.40 27.08
N PHE A 243 0.01 19.59 26.26
CA PHE A 243 -1.17 20.01 25.50
C PHE A 243 -2.44 20.06 26.36
N GLN A 244 -2.44 19.54 27.60
CA GLN A 244 -3.54 19.74 28.56
C GLN A 244 -3.53 21.13 29.23
N ILE A 245 -2.47 21.93 29.09
CA ILE A 245 -2.37 23.23 29.77
C ILE A 245 -3.38 24.24 29.20
N LEU A 246 -3.56 25.36 29.92
CA LEU A 246 -4.58 26.35 29.60
C LEU A 246 -4.44 26.86 28.15
N PRO A 247 -5.56 27.16 27.46
CA PRO A 247 -5.54 27.73 26.13
C PRO A 247 -4.61 28.96 26.03
N GLY A 248 -3.68 28.94 25.07
CA GLY A 248 -2.78 30.05 24.79
C GLY A 248 -1.36 29.90 25.35
N GLU A 249 -1.12 29.00 26.31
CA GLU A 249 0.22 28.83 26.89
C GLU A 249 1.15 28.07 25.94
N ILE A 250 0.76 26.86 25.49
CA ILE A 250 1.58 26.08 24.55
C ILE A 250 1.68 26.78 23.19
N GLU A 251 0.64 27.49 22.77
CA GLU A 251 0.68 28.27 21.54
C GLU A 251 1.65 29.45 21.62
N ALA A 252 1.78 30.09 22.79
CA ALA A 252 2.78 31.12 23.03
C ALA A 252 4.21 30.56 23.02
N GLU A 253 4.41 29.29 23.40
CA GLU A 253 5.70 28.61 23.31
C GLU A 253 6.06 28.14 21.89
N LEU A 254 5.07 27.76 21.09
CA LEU A 254 5.28 27.38 19.70
C LEU A 254 5.49 28.60 18.78
N ALA A 255 4.88 29.75 19.08
CA ALA A 255 4.92 30.93 18.22
C ALA A 255 6.35 31.43 17.90
N PRO A 256 7.31 31.51 18.85
CA PRO A 256 8.69 31.93 18.57
C PRO A 256 9.48 30.96 17.67
N LEU A 257 9.05 29.70 17.56
CA LEU A 257 9.74 28.68 16.74
C LEU A 257 9.47 28.84 15.24
N GLY A 258 8.40 29.53 14.88
CA GLY A 258 7.92 29.69 13.51
C GLY A 258 7.12 28.49 13.01
N THR A 259 5.99 28.76 12.34
CA THR A 259 5.01 27.74 11.89
C THR A 259 5.65 26.64 11.04
N GLU A 260 6.50 27.00 10.07
CA GLU A 260 7.17 26.02 9.20
C GLU A 260 8.04 25.04 10.00
N ARG A 261 8.79 25.53 10.99
CA ARG A 261 9.64 24.68 11.83
C ARG A 261 8.81 23.72 12.67
N VAL A 262 7.70 24.21 13.24
CA VAL A 262 6.76 23.41 14.04
C VAL A 262 6.14 22.30 13.18
N VAL A 263 5.65 22.64 11.98
CA VAL A 263 5.10 21.69 11.00
C VAL A 263 6.14 20.64 10.63
N LYS A 264 7.35 21.05 10.25
CA LYS A 264 8.45 20.14 9.93
C LYS A 264 8.71 19.18 11.10
N LYS A 265 8.82 19.69 12.34
CA LYS A 265 9.10 18.86 13.51
C LYS A 265 8.04 17.80 13.75
N PHE A 266 6.76 18.13 13.67
CA PHE A 266 5.71 17.13 13.89
C PHE A 266 5.63 16.12 12.74
N LEU A 267 5.75 16.55 11.48
CA LEU A 267 5.68 15.65 10.32
C LEU A 267 6.91 14.74 10.19
N THR A 268 8.07 15.15 10.70
CA THR A 268 9.32 14.37 10.63
C THR A 268 9.69 13.70 11.95
N PHE A 269 8.78 13.66 12.94
CA PHE A 269 9.10 13.08 14.24
C PHE A 269 9.21 11.55 14.14
N ARG A 270 10.34 10.98 14.59
CA ARG A 270 10.61 9.53 14.50
C ARG A 270 11.24 8.91 15.75
N THR A 271 11.34 9.65 16.86
CA THR A 271 11.97 9.11 18.08
C THR A 271 11.00 8.17 18.79
N PRO A 272 11.31 6.86 18.92
CA PRO A 272 10.41 5.90 19.55
C PRO A 272 10.02 6.33 20.97
N GLY A 273 8.71 6.41 21.19
CA GLY A 273 8.08 6.44 22.51
C GLY A 273 8.11 7.75 23.30
N GLN A 274 8.78 8.83 22.85
CA GLN A 274 8.97 10.00 23.74
C GLN A 274 9.10 11.33 22.98
N LEU A 275 7.98 12.00 22.72
CA LEU A 275 7.97 13.42 22.33
C LEU A 275 7.80 14.29 23.59
N TYR A 276 8.91 14.92 23.99
CA TYR A 276 8.94 15.85 25.12
C TYR A 276 8.97 17.30 24.63
N PHE A 277 8.20 18.15 25.31
CA PHE A 277 8.19 19.60 25.17
C PHE A 277 8.56 20.24 26.51
N PRO A 278 9.85 20.28 26.86
CA PRO A 278 10.28 20.91 28.11
C PRO A 278 9.93 22.40 28.09
N GLU A 279 9.47 22.90 29.22
CA GLU A 279 9.13 24.32 29.40
C GLU A 279 10.31 25.22 28.97
N ASP A 280 10.01 26.31 28.26
CA ASP A 280 10.96 27.28 27.71
C ASP A 280 12.01 26.73 26.72
N LYS A 281 11.89 25.48 26.27
CA LYS A 281 12.83 24.84 25.32
C LYS A 281 12.20 24.34 24.03
N GLY A 282 10.88 24.49 23.86
CA GLY A 282 10.17 24.02 22.66
C GLY A 282 10.37 22.52 22.46
N PHE A 283 10.97 22.13 21.32
CA PHE A 283 11.29 20.73 21.00
C PHE A 283 12.59 20.20 21.66
N GLY A 284 13.18 20.96 22.59
CA GLY A 284 14.39 20.55 23.31
C GLY A 284 15.69 20.66 22.51
N ASP A 285 15.65 21.09 21.25
CA ASP A 285 16.80 21.30 20.37
C ASP A 285 17.04 22.80 20.06
N SER A 286 18.25 23.14 19.61
CA SER A 286 18.58 24.52 19.23
C SER A 286 17.68 24.96 18.06
N PRO A 287 17.13 26.20 18.06
CA PRO A 287 16.35 26.74 16.94
C PRO A 287 17.08 26.69 15.60
N ASP A 288 18.42 26.73 15.61
CA ASP A 288 19.27 26.68 14.42
C ASP A 288 19.53 25.24 13.91
N THR A 289 19.06 24.22 14.63
CA THR A 289 19.26 22.81 14.22
C THR A 289 18.49 22.55 12.92
N PRO A 290 19.16 22.17 11.81
CA PRO A 290 18.49 21.89 10.56
C PRO A 290 17.57 20.67 10.69
N ILE A 291 16.36 20.76 10.11
CA ILE A 291 15.45 19.63 9.98
C ILE A 291 15.58 19.11 8.55
N VAL A 292 16.08 17.89 8.42
CA VAL A 292 16.20 17.20 7.13
C VAL A 292 14.83 16.60 6.80
N LEU A 293 14.30 16.93 5.63
CA LEU A 293 13.04 16.35 5.15
C LEU A 293 13.28 14.93 4.63
N PRO A 294 12.40 13.97 4.97
CA PRO A 294 12.45 12.65 4.36
C PRO A 294 12.03 12.71 2.88
N SER A 295 12.39 11.68 2.11
CA SER A 295 12.16 11.59 0.67
C SER A 295 10.68 11.70 0.26
N TRP A 296 9.76 11.29 1.14
CA TRP A 296 8.31 11.35 0.93
C TRP A 296 7.68 12.73 1.23
N LEU A 297 8.41 13.64 1.91
CA LEU A 297 7.90 14.94 2.31
C LEU A 297 8.61 16.05 1.54
N SER A 298 7.96 16.60 0.52
CA SER A 298 8.53 17.68 -0.28
C SER A 298 8.43 19.03 0.45
N GLN A 299 9.26 19.99 0.04
CA GLN A 299 9.16 21.37 0.54
C GLN A 299 7.83 22.03 0.12
N GLN A 300 7.20 21.57 -0.97
CA GLN A 300 5.87 22.02 -1.38
C GLN A 300 4.79 21.53 -0.41
N ASP A 301 4.86 20.27 0.02
CA ASP A 301 3.95 19.72 1.03
C ASP A 301 4.06 20.52 2.32
N VAL A 302 5.30 20.75 2.79
CA VAL A 302 5.54 21.57 3.99
C VAL A 302 4.98 22.98 3.84
N ALA A 303 5.15 23.62 2.68
CA ALA A 303 4.59 24.94 2.42
C ALA A 303 3.07 24.93 2.48
N TYR A 304 2.42 23.88 1.98
CA TYR A 304 0.96 23.72 2.08
C TYR A 304 0.51 23.66 3.54
N PHE A 305 1.03 22.72 4.35
CA PHE A 305 0.71 22.61 5.78
C PHE A 305 0.99 23.92 6.52
N THR A 306 2.14 24.54 6.26
CA THR A 306 2.54 25.82 6.87
C THR A 306 1.51 26.90 6.57
N SER A 307 1.05 27.02 5.31
CA SER A 307 0.08 28.04 4.90
C SER A 307 -1.29 27.89 5.58
N ILE A 308 -1.67 26.67 5.97
CA ILE A 308 -2.90 26.41 6.71
C ILE A 308 -2.72 26.81 8.17
N PHE A 309 -1.67 26.32 8.82
CA PHE A 309 -1.42 26.62 10.24
C PHE A 309 -1.02 28.09 10.50
N GLU A 310 -0.50 28.82 9.52
CA GLU A 310 -0.32 30.27 9.60
C GLU A 310 -1.67 31.02 9.65
N LYS A 311 -2.72 30.48 9.03
CA LYS A 311 -4.07 31.05 9.05
C LYS A 311 -4.83 30.66 10.30
N THR A 312 -4.81 29.37 10.66
CA THR A 312 -5.67 28.81 11.70
C THR A 312 -5.03 28.81 13.08
N GLY A 313 -3.69 28.88 13.14
CA GLY A 313 -2.93 28.53 14.34
C GLY A 313 -3.05 27.04 14.68
N PHE A 314 -2.41 26.63 15.78
CA PHE A 314 -2.39 25.24 16.25
C PHE A 314 -3.49 24.91 17.28
N THR A 315 -4.18 25.91 17.82
CA THR A 315 -5.10 25.74 18.95
C THR A 315 -6.24 24.75 18.65
N GLY A 316 -6.77 24.73 17.43
CA GLY A 316 -7.81 23.78 17.03
C GLY A 316 -7.34 22.32 17.19
N GLY A 317 -6.17 22.00 16.65
CA GLY A 317 -5.56 20.67 16.81
C GLY A 317 -5.20 20.32 18.26
N VAL A 318 -4.69 21.29 19.03
CA VAL A 318 -4.35 21.10 20.44
C VAL A 318 -5.59 20.86 21.32
N ASN A 319 -6.74 21.44 20.97
CA ASN A 319 -7.97 21.29 21.77
C ASN A 319 -8.48 19.84 21.83
N TYR A 320 -8.19 19.01 20.83
CA TYR A 320 -8.49 17.57 20.90
C TYR A 320 -7.78 16.88 22.06
N TYR A 321 -6.54 17.29 22.33
CA TYR A 321 -5.79 16.81 23.48
C TYR A 321 -6.37 17.39 24.76
N ARG A 322 -6.65 18.71 24.84
CA ARG A 322 -7.30 19.32 26.03
C ARG A 322 -8.63 18.67 26.39
N ALA A 323 -9.35 18.14 25.40
CA ALA A 323 -10.62 17.46 25.58
C ALA A 323 -10.48 15.96 25.94
N LEU A 324 -9.27 15.41 26.04
CA LEU A 324 -9.03 13.97 26.20
C LEU A 324 -9.60 13.41 27.50
N ASP A 325 -9.43 14.12 28.62
CA ASP A 325 -9.98 13.72 29.93
C ASP A 325 -11.51 13.76 29.93
N LEU A 326 -12.09 14.82 29.37
CA LEU A 326 -13.54 14.94 29.24
C LEU A 326 -14.10 13.87 28.30
N SER A 327 -13.39 13.55 27.21
CA SER A 327 -13.78 12.47 26.28
C SER A 327 -13.74 11.11 26.97
N TRP A 328 -12.75 10.87 27.82
CA TRP A 328 -12.67 9.65 28.63
C TRP A 328 -13.84 9.54 29.61
N GLU A 329 -14.15 10.62 30.35
CA GLU A 329 -15.30 10.65 31.27
C GLU A 329 -16.62 10.40 30.52
N LEU A 330 -16.81 11.08 29.39
CA LEU A 330 -18.03 10.97 28.61
C LEU A 330 -18.20 9.60 27.95
N THR A 331 -17.11 8.90 27.64
CA THR A 331 -17.13 7.57 27.02
C THR A 331 -17.10 6.43 28.03
N ALA A 332 -16.96 6.71 29.33
CA ALA A 332 -16.96 5.70 30.39
C ALA A 332 -18.16 4.72 30.35
N PRO A 333 -19.40 5.12 29.98
CA PRO A 333 -20.51 4.19 29.79
C PRO A 333 -20.28 3.05 28.78
N TRP A 334 -19.34 3.24 27.84
CA TRP A 334 -18.98 2.25 26.83
C TRP A 334 -17.80 1.35 27.26
N THR A 335 -17.41 1.39 28.53
CA THR A 335 -16.36 0.50 29.05
C THR A 335 -16.72 -0.97 28.81
N GLY A 336 -15.83 -1.70 28.13
CA GLY A 336 -16.04 -3.09 27.74
C GLY A 336 -16.92 -3.30 26.51
N ALA A 337 -17.36 -2.22 25.83
CA ALA A 337 -17.95 -2.32 24.52
C ALA A 337 -16.90 -2.79 23.50
N GLN A 338 -17.34 -3.62 22.55
CA GLN A 338 -16.47 -4.20 21.52
C GLN A 338 -16.73 -3.56 20.16
N VAL A 339 -15.67 -3.34 19.39
CA VAL A 339 -15.76 -2.95 17.97
C VAL A 339 -15.99 -4.21 17.13
N ARG A 340 -17.18 -4.31 16.51
CA ARG A 340 -17.65 -5.54 15.82
C ARG A 340 -17.70 -5.41 14.29
N VAL A 341 -17.09 -4.37 13.75
CA VAL A 341 -16.93 -4.23 12.31
C VAL A 341 -15.60 -4.86 11.88
N PRO A 342 -15.52 -5.48 10.69
CA PRO A 342 -14.25 -5.94 10.13
C PRO A 342 -13.21 -4.82 10.22
N THR A 343 -12.10 -5.10 10.89
CA THR A 343 -11.10 -4.10 11.24
C THR A 343 -9.72 -4.61 10.83
N LYS A 344 -8.98 -3.79 10.10
CA LYS A 344 -7.55 -3.94 9.90
C LYS A 344 -6.85 -2.81 10.66
N PHE A 345 -5.82 -3.14 11.43
CA PHE A 345 -5.03 -2.18 12.17
C PHE A 345 -3.62 -2.10 11.59
N ILE A 346 -3.20 -0.90 11.21
CA ILE A 346 -1.90 -0.62 10.60
C ILE A 346 -1.20 0.39 11.50
N ILE A 347 0.04 0.11 11.89
CA ILE A 347 0.83 0.99 12.75
C ILE A 347 2.29 0.99 12.30
N GLY A 348 2.97 2.12 12.37
CA GLY A 348 4.42 2.19 12.14
C GLY A 348 5.20 1.60 13.31
N ASP A 349 6.30 0.92 13.04
CA ASP A 349 7.19 0.36 14.04
C ASP A 349 7.89 1.43 14.89
N LEU A 350 8.01 2.67 14.39
CA LEU A 350 8.50 3.86 15.09
C LEU A 350 7.36 4.72 15.65
N ASP A 351 6.10 4.32 15.49
CA ASP A 351 4.94 5.11 15.95
C ASP A 351 5.00 5.32 17.48
N LEU A 352 4.79 6.57 17.90
CA LEU A 352 4.80 6.98 19.30
C LEU A 352 3.92 6.10 20.19
N THR A 353 2.73 5.75 19.70
CA THR A 353 1.74 4.97 20.44
C THR A 353 2.09 3.49 20.52
N TYR A 354 2.86 2.97 19.56
CA TYR A 354 3.32 1.60 19.55
C TYR A 354 4.34 1.29 20.65
N HIS A 355 5.06 2.30 21.12
CA HIS A 355 6.10 2.15 22.17
C HIS A 355 5.63 2.54 23.57
N ILE A 356 4.34 2.81 23.77
CA ILE A 356 3.79 3.02 25.12
C ILE A 356 3.91 1.71 25.93
N PRO A 357 4.30 1.75 27.21
CA PRO A 357 4.32 0.58 28.07
C PRO A 357 3.02 -0.20 28.02
N GLY A 358 3.09 -1.49 27.68
CA GLY A 358 1.93 -2.37 27.58
C GLY A 358 1.21 -2.34 26.22
N ALA A 359 1.51 -1.40 25.33
CA ALA A 359 0.81 -1.29 24.04
C ALA A 359 1.13 -2.47 23.12
N LYS A 360 2.39 -2.90 23.04
CA LYS A 360 2.78 -4.07 22.24
C LYS A 360 2.16 -5.35 22.77
N GLU A 361 2.17 -5.54 24.08
CA GLU A 361 1.52 -6.69 24.71
C GLU A 361 0.01 -6.67 24.45
N TYR A 362 -0.64 -5.50 24.56
CA TYR A 362 -2.06 -5.36 24.27
C TYR A 362 -2.37 -5.67 22.80
N ILE A 363 -1.63 -5.08 21.86
CA ILE A 363 -1.82 -5.25 20.41
C ILE A 363 -1.58 -6.70 19.99
N HIS A 364 -0.49 -7.32 20.43
CA HIS A 364 -0.03 -8.62 19.90
C HIS A 364 -0.47 -9.83 20.72
N ASN A 365 -0.74 -9.68 22.02
CA ASN A 365 -1.02 -10.82 22.91
C ASN A 365 -2.53 -10.97 23.20
N GLY A 366 -3.37 -10.64 22.22
CA GLY A 366 -4.82 -10.88 22.26
C GLY A 366 -5.65 -9.87 23.06
N GLY A 367 -5.03 -8.85 23.67
CA GLY A 367 -5.75 -7.75 24.33
C GLY A 367 -6.60 -6.97 23.33
N PHE A 368 -6.02 -6.61 22.18
CA PHE A 368 -6.70 -5.85 21.16
C PHE A 368 -7.76 -6.67 20.42
N GLN A 369 -7.50 -7.96 20.15
CA GLN A 369 -8.51 -8.88 19.60
C GLN A 369 -9.72 -9.04 20.54
N LYS A 370 -9.51 -8.95 21.86
CA LYS A 370 -10.60 -9.04 22.85
C LYS A 370 -11.57 -7.86 22.73
N ASP A 371 -11.05 -6.65 22.51
CA ASP A 371 -11.85 -5.43 22.39
C ASP A 371 -12.33 -5.19 20.94
N VAL A 372 -11.64 -5.77 19.96
CA VAL A 372 -12.00 -5.78 18.53
C VAL A 372 -12.08 -7.22 18.03
N PRO A 373 -13.17 -7.96 18.32
CA PRO A 373 -13.30 -9.38 17.94
C PRO A 373 -13.21 -9.63 16.44
N SER A 374 -13.56 -8.63 15.63
CA SER A 374 -13.51 -8.64 14.17
C SER A 374 -12.21 -8.04 13.61
N LEU A 375 -11.16 -7.97 14.42
CA LEU A 375 -9.82 -7.62 13.95
C LEU A 375 -9.31 -8.76 13.06
N GLU A 376 -9.17 -8.47 11.77
CA GLU A 376 -8.73 -9.41 10.75
C GLU A 376 -7.20 -9.49 10.71
N GLU A 377 -6.54 -8.35 10.92
CA GLU A 377 -5.11 -8.23 10.74
C GLU A 377 -4.52 -7.07 11.55
N VAL A 378 -3.37 -7.33 12.18
CA VAL A 378 -2.44 -6.31 12.67
C VAL A 378 -1.24 -6.27 11.71
N VAL A 379 -0.98 -5.09 11.17
CA VAL A 379 0.15 -4.77 10.28
C VAL A 379 1.06 -3.79 11.03
N VAL A 380 2.35 -4.11 11.11
CA VAL A 380 3.36 -3.26 11.74
C VAL A 380 4.39 -2.89 10.69
N GLU A 381 4.22 -1.71 10.12
CA GLU A 381 5.02 -1.17 9.02
C GLU A 381 6.40 -0.71 9.53
N VAL A 382 7.49 -1.28 9.04
CA VAL A 382 8.84 -0.93 9.48
C VAL A 382 9.40 0.25 8.67
N CYS A 383 9.70 1.37 9.34
CA CYS A 383 10.24 2.58 8.71
C CYS A 383 11.74 2.44 8.36
N ASN A 384 12.07 2.33 7.07
CA ASN A 384 13.44 2.05 6.57
C ASN A 384 14.28 3.29 6.15
N ASP A 385 13.97 4.54 6.56
CA ASP A 385 14.82 5.68 6.16
C ASP A 385 15.98 5.92 7.16
N ASP A 386 17.17 5.45 6.81
CA ASP A 386 18.43 5.75 7.51
C ASP A 386 19.08 7.05 7.02
N TYR A 387 19.08 8.10 7.84
CA TYR A 387 20.02 9.21 7.70
C TYR A 387 21.20 9.04 8.67
N GLY A 388 22.35 8.62 8.15
CA GLY A 388 23.64 9.00 8.72
C GLY A 388 24.47 7.96 9.49
N ARG A 389 24.12 6.66 9.46
CA ARG A 389 25.05 5.59 9.81
C ARG A 389 24.90 4.45 8.83
N GLY A 390 25.96 4.18 8.06
CA GLY A 390 25.96 3.05 7.14
C GLY A 390 25.88 1.74 7.91
N SER A 391 24.83 0.96 7.65
CA SER A 391 24.81 -0.51 7.65
C SER A 391 23.37 -1.00 7.50
N ASN A 392 23.14 -1.82 6.48
CA ASN A 392 22.12 -2.89 6.33
C ASN A 392 20.89 -2.84 7.26
N CYS A 393 19.67 -2.82 6.72
CA CYS A 393 18.56 -3.62 7.28
C CYS A 393 17.33 -3.70 6.35
N GLU A 394 16.70 -4.88 6.42
CA GLU A 394 15.69 -5.49 5.54
C GLU A 394 14.25 -5.19 6.01
N PRO A 395 13.20 -5.41 5.20
CA PRO A 395 11.84 -5.60 5.73
C PRO A 395 11.82 -6.76 6.76
N PRO A 396 10.90 -6.80 7.74
CA PRO A 396 10.82 -7.93 8.66
C PRO A 396 10.38 -9.19 7.90
N ALA A 397 11.00 -10.34 8.21
CA ALA A 397 10.68 -11.64 7.60
C ALA A 397 9.18 -11.98 7.58
N ARG A 398 8.38 -11.44 8.52
CA ARG A 398 6.92 -11.66 8.60
C ARG A 398 6.09 -10.95 7.53
N GLU A 399 6.50 -9.80 7.01
CA GLU A 399 5.77 -9.14 5.90
C GLU A 399 6.06 -9.81 4.57
N ARG A 400 7.31 -10.28 4.36
CA ARG A 400 7.67 -11.11 3.21
C ARG A 400 7.04 -12.50 3.25
N GLU A 401 6.94 -13.11 4.43
CA GLU A 401 6.15 -14.33 4.62
C GLU A 401 4.69 -14.10 4.20
N ARG A 402 4.10 -12.92 4.47
CA ARG A 402 2.75 -12.52 4.04
C ARG A 402 2.63 -12.18 2.55
N GLU A 403 3.61 -11.51 1.94
CA GLU A 403 3.64 -11.26 0.48
C GLU A 403 3.72 -12.56 -0.32
N MET A 404 4.53 -13.51 0.17
CA MET A 404 4.64 -14.85 -0.40
C MET A 404 3.48 -15.77 0.00
N GLU A 405 2.69 -15.39 1.02
CA GLU A 405 1.58 -16.18 1.54
C GLU A 405 0.48 -16.33 0.48
N GLY A 406 0.11 -17.58 0.21
CA GLY A 406 -0.91 -17.92 -0.79
C GLY A 406 -0.47 -17.75 -2.24
N ILE A 407 0.84 -17.74 -2.54
CA ILE A 407 1.32 -18.16 -3.87
C ILE A 407 1.30 -19.69 -3.90
N GLU A 408 0.52 -20.26 -4.80
CA GLU A 408 0.43 -21.71 -4.99
C GLU A 408 1.55 -22.20 -5.92
N HIS A 409 2.19 -23.30 -5.53
CA HIS A 409 3.20 -23.96 -6.34
C HIS A 409 2.71 -25.30 -6.84
N LYS A 410 2.84 -25.56 -8.14
CA LYS A 410 2.46 -26.84 -8.74
C LYS A 410 3.39 -27.23 -9.89
N MET A 411 3.41 -28.52 -10.17
CA MET A 411 4.07 -29.08 -11.35
C MET A 411 3.05 -29.31 -12.46
N VAL A 412 3.34 -28.82 -13.66
CA VAL A 412 2.49 -28.98 -14.84
C VAL A 412 3.29 -29.69 -15.93
N ARG A 413 2.71 -30.75 -16.50
CA ARG A 413 3.33 -31.50 -17.60
C ARG A 413 3.17 -30.74 -18.91
N VAL A 414 4.27 -30.21 -19.46
CA VAL A 414 4.24 -29.38 -20.68
C VAL A 414 5.38 -29.76 -21.60
N ASN A 415 5.10 -30.03 -22.88
CA ASN A 415 6.12 -30.26 -23.91
C ASN A 415 7.28 -31.21 -23.51
N GLY A 416 6.96 -32.27 -22.76
CA GLY A 416 7.93 -33.26 -22.28
C GLY A 416 8.68 -32.88 -20.98
N LEU A 417 8.42 -31.71 -20.41
CA LEU A 417 8.93 -31.23 -19.13
C LEU A 417 7.89 -31.40 -18.01
N ASP A 418 8.37 -31.49 -16.78
CA ASP A 418 7.57 -31.21 -15.60
C ASP A 418 7.95 -29.79 -15.16
N MET A 419 7.10 -28.82 -15.52
CA MET A 419 7.35 -27.41 -15.31
C MET A 419 6.79 -26.96 -13.98
N HIS A 420 7.64 -26.36 -13.14
CA HIS A 420 7.20 -25.67 -11.94
C HIS A 420 6.46 -24.39 -12.32
N VAL A 421 5.37 -24.14 -11.62
CA VAL A 421 4.52 -22.96 -11.80
C VAL A 421 4.19 -22.38 -10.43
N ALA A 422 4.49 -21.09 -10.25
CA ALA A 422 3.98 -20.26 -9.17
C ALA A 422 2.76 -19.48 -9.65
N GLU A 423 1.67 -19.50 -8.88
CA GLU A 423 0.40 -18.92 -9.27
C GLU A 423 -0.30 -18.21 -8.11
N LYS A 424 -0.92 -17.07 -8.38
CA LYS A 424 -1.77 -16.37 -7.41
C LYS A 424 -2.88 -15.59 -8.12
N GLY A 425 -4.02 -15.44 -7.45
CA GLY A 425 -5.13 -14.63 -7.92
C GLY A 425 -6.09 -15.38 -8.84
N GLN A 426 -7.08 -14.65 -9.34
CA GLN A 426 -8.17 -15.13 -10.20
C GLN A 426 -8.48 -14.06 -11.24
N GLY A 427 -9.05 -14.43 -12.38
CA GLY A 427 -9.35 -13.51 -13.49
C GLY A 427 -8.50 -13.80 -14.73
N PRO A 428 -8.38 -12.83 -15.67
CA PRO A 428 -7.59 -13.01 -16.89
C PRO A 428 -6.14 -13.39 -16.57
N LEU A 429 -5.59 -14.36 -17.32
CA LEU A 429 -4.24 -14.85 -17.08
C LEU A 429 -3.18 -13.82 -17.51
N VAL A 430 -2.22 -13.58 -16.62
CA VAL A 430 -0.98 -12.84 -16.88
C VAL A 430 0.20 -13.79 -16.69
N LEU A 431 0.86 -14.14 -17.79
CA LEU A 431 2.00 -15.05 -17.83
C LEU A 431 3.31 -14.27 -17.73
N PHE A 432 4.10 -14.53 -16.70
CA PHE A 432 5.38 -13.86 -16.43
C PHE A 432 6.56 -14.75 -16.81
N LEU A 433 7.44 -14.26 -17.69
CA LEU A 433 8.58 -15.00 -18.22
C LEU A 433 9.88 -14.37 -17.71
N HIS A 434 10.61 -15.07 -16.83
CA HIS A 434 11.89 -14.58 -16.29
C HIS A 434 13.06 -14.79 -17.26
N GLY A 435 14.18 -14.11 -17.01
CA GLY A 435 15.42 -14.22 -17.79
C GLY A 435 16.57 -14.93 -17.07
N PHE A 436 17.80 -14.49 -17.33
CA PHE A 436 19.04 -15.05 -16.80
C PHE A 436 19.76 -14.07 -15.86
N PRO A 437 20.31 -14.52 -14.71
CA PRO A 437 20.09 -15.79 -14.03
C PRO A 437 18.93 -15.64 -13.02
N GLU A 438 17.70 -15.66 -13.51
CA GLU A 438 16.50 -15.45 -12.70
C GLU A 438 15.70 -16.74 -12.48
N LEU A 439 14.56 -16.62 -11.79
CA LEU A 439 13.58 -17.67 -11.52
C LEU A 439 12.17 -17.08 -11.55
N TRP A 440 11.13 -17.89 -11.36
CA TRP A 440 9.76 -17.41 -11.11
C TRP A 440 9.73 -16.32 -10.02
N TYR A 441 10.62 -16.46 -9.02
CA TYR A 441 10.74 -15.60 -7.84
C TYR A 441 11.09 -14.13 -8.17
N SER A 442 11.71 -13.87 -9.32
CA SER A 442 11.95 -12.50 -9.80
C SER A 442 10.66 -11.71 -10.04
N TRP A 443 9.52 -12.39 -10.13
CA TRP A 443 8.19 -11.78 -10.32
C TRP A 443 7.37 -11.70 -9.04
N ARG A 444 7.93 -12.00 -7.86
CA ARG A 444 7.21 -12.07 -6.57
C ARG A 444 6.33 -10.85 -6.30
N HIS A 445 6.84 -9.64 -6.53
CA HIS A 445 6.09 -8.40 -6.35
C HIS A 445 4.94 -8.27 -7.35
N GLN A 446 5.19 -8.54 -8.63
CA GLN A 446 4.18 -8.42 -9.69
C GLN A 446 3.09 -9.49 -9.55
N ILE A 447 3.42 -10.71 -9.10
CA ILE A 447 2.44 -11.77 -8.83
C ILE A 447 1.41 -11.30 -7.79
N VAL A 448 1.90 -10.76 -6.67
CA VAL A 448 1.05 -10.25 -5.58
C VAL A 448 0.22 -9.06 -6.06
N TYR A 449 0.87 -8.10 -6.72
CA TYR A 449 0.19 -6.90 -7.22
C TYR A 449 -0.92 -7.24 -8.20
N MET A 450 -0.64 -8.07 -9.21
CA MET A 450 -1.63 -8.41 -10.24
C MET A 450 -2.78 -9.23 -9.66
N ALA A 451 -2.50 -10.15 -8.72
CA ALA A 451 -3.52 -10.90 -8.01
C ALA A 451 -4.47 -9.98 -7.23
N ALA A 452 -3.93 -8.96 -6.55
CA ALA A 452 -4.73 -7.97 -5.83
C ALA A 452 -5.60 -7.10 -6.77
N HIS A 453 -5.22 -6.99 -8.05
CA HIS A 453 -5.94 -6.22 -9.06
C HIS A 453 -6.84 -7.08 -9.96
N GLY A 454 -7.20 -8.30 -9.52
CA GLY A 454 -8.19 -9.13 -10.19
C GLY A 454 -7.67 -9.86 -11.44
N TYR A 455 -6.37 -10.09 -11.50
CA TYR A 455 -5.74 -10.94 -12.51
C TYR A 455 -5.27 -12.26 -11.90
N ARG A 456 -5.16 -13.28 -12.74
CA ARG A 456 -4.52 -14.54 -12.38
C ARG A 456 -3.06 -14.50 -12.83
N ALA A 457 -2.14 -14.25 -11.89
CA ALA A 457 -0.72 -14.17 -12.16
C ALA A 457 -0.09 -15.56 -12.14
N VAL A 458 0.64 -15.90 -13.20
CA VAL A 458 1.33 -17.19 -13.36
C VAL A 458 2.78 -16.95 -13.77
N ALA A 459 3.73 -17.47 -13.01
CA ALA A 459 5.16 -17.42 -13.31
C ALA A 459 5.76 -18.83 -13.25
N PRO A 460 6.14 -19.45 -14.39
CA PRO A 460 6.89 -20.70 -14.39
C PRO A 460 8.37 -20.48 -14.11
N ASP A 461 9.03 -21.50 -13.56
CA ASP A 461 10.48 -21.66 -13.79
C ASP A 461 10.70 -22.15 -15.22
N MET A 462 11.49 -21.41 -15.99
CA MET A 462 11.73 -21.69 -17.40
C MET A 462 12.51 -23.01 -17.58
N ARG A 463 12.53 -23.55 -18.80
CA ARG A 463 13.25 -24.80 -19.14
C ARG A 463 14.69 -24.77 -18.62
N GLY A 464 15.07 -25.70 -17.75
CA GLY A 464 16.43 -25.79 -17.20
C GLY A 464 16.73 -24.85 -16.03
N TYR A 465 15.71 -24.21 -15.46
CA TYR A 465 15.80 -23.37 -14.27
C TYR A 465 15.02 -23.96 -13.09
N GLY A 466 15.46 -23.58 -11.89
CA GLY A 466 14.73 -23.78 -10.64
C GLY A 466 14.21 -25.20 -10.44
N ASP A 467 12.91 -25.32 -10.18
CA ASP A 467 12.26 -26.60 -9.91
C ASP A 467 11.69 -27.28 -11.18
N THR A 468 11.87 -26.68 -12.36
CA THR A 468 11.45 -27.28 -13.65
C THR A 468 12.43 -28.38 -14.08
N THR A 469 11.90 -29.58 -14.35
CA THR A 469 12.71 -30.77 -14.66
C THR A 469 12.37 -31.39 -16.02
N GLY A 470 13.24 -32.30 -16.49
CA GLY A 470 13.08 -33.03 -17.75
C GLY A 470 13.83 -32.43 -18.95
N ALA A 471 14.44 -31.25 -18.79
CA ALA A 471 15.28 -30.65 -19.82
C ALA A 471 16.64 -31.38 -19.92
N PRO A 472 17.05 -31.88 -21.10
CA PRO A 472 18.33 -32.57 -21.25
C PRO A 472 19.49 -31.58 -21.30
N LEU A 473 20.07 -31.24 -20.14
CA LEU A 473 21.11 -30.20 -20.00
C LEU A 473 22.35 -30.42 -20.92
N GLY A 474 22.65 -31.67 -21.29
CA GLY A 474 23.76 -32.01 -22.19
C GLY A 474 23.45 -31.83 -23.69
N ASP A 475 22.22 -31.50 -24.07
CA ASP A 475 21.79 -31.31 -25.45
C ASP A 475 21.31 -29.87 -25.68
N ILE A 476 22.24 -29.02 -26.13
CA ILE A 476 22.03 -27.59 -26.43
C ILE A 476 20.90 -27.38 -27.44
N THR A 477 20.68 -28.33 -28.36
CA THR A 477 19.66 -28.21 -29.41
C THR A 477 18.23 -28.17 -28.86
N LYS A 478 18.04 -28.47 -27.56
CA LYS A 478 16.75 -28.44 -26.86
C LYS A 478 16.45 -27.13 -26.12
N PHE A 479 17.30 -26.12 -26.28
CA PHE A 479 17.19 -24.81 -25.63
C PHE A 479 16.98 -23.66 -26.63
N THR A 480 16.54 -23.97 -27.86
CA THR A 480 16.26 -22.94 -28.88
C THR A 480 15.01 -22.13 -28.53
N THR A 481 14.89 -20.90 -29.04
CA THR A 481 13.71 -20.05 -28.80
C THR A 481 12.39 -20.71 -29.21
N LEU A 482 12.42 -21.63 -30.19
CA LEU A 482 11.24 -22.43 -30.57
C LEU A 482 10.84 -23.47 -29.52
N HIS A 483 11.80 -24.13 -28.85
CA HIS A 483 11.47 -25.01 -27.72
C HIS A 483 10.87 -24.22 -26.57
N LEU A 484 11.46 -23.07 -26.25
CA LEU A 484 11.01 -22.20 -25.15
C LEU A 484 9.61 -21.63 -25.41
N ALA A 485 9.36 -21.11 -26.62
CA ALA A 485 8.01 -20.66 -27.00
C ALA A 485 7.02 -21.83 -27.05
N GLY A 486 7.45 -23.02 -27.50
CA GLY A 486 6.64 -24.23 -27.49
C GLY A 486 6.24 -24.67 -26.08
N ASP A 487 7.14 -24.55 -25.10
CA ASP A 487 6.84 -24.79 -23.69
C ASP A 487 5.73 -23.85 -23.19
N MET A 488 5.79 -22.56 -23.56
CA MET A 488 4.78 -21.57 -23.16
C MET A 488 3.42 -21.81 -23.82
N VAL A 489 3.38 -22.18 -25.10
CA VAL A 489 2.12 -22.57 -25.77
C VAL A 489 1.49 -23.76 -25.06
N ALA A 490 2.27 -24.81 -24.78
CA ALA A 490 1.78 -26.00 -24.07
C ALA A 490 1.35 -25.69 -22.64
N LEU A 491 2.02 -24.77 -21.95
CA LEU A 491 1.63 -24.31 -20.62
C LEU A 491 0.28 -23.59 -20.66
N ILE A 492 0.10 -22.62 -21.57
CA ILE A 492 -1.17 -21.89 -21.72
C ILE A 492 -2.30 -22.88 -22.02
N ASP A 493 -2.10 -23.84 -22.93
CA ASP A 493 -3.08 -24.90 -23.24
C ASP A 493 -3.45 -25.74 -22.00
N ALA A 494 -2.48 -26.02 -21.12
CA ALA A 494 -2.70 -26.83 -19.94
C ALA A 494 -3.42 -26.09 -18.81
N ILE A 495 -3.11 -24.80 -18.60
CA ILE A 495 -3.58 -24.06 -17.42
C ILE A 495 -4.71 -23.07 -17.71
N ALA A 496 -4.92 -22.70 -18.97
CA ALA A 496 -5.97 -21.78 -19.41
C ALA A 496 -6.61 -22.24 -20.72
N PRO A 497 -7.14 -23.49 -20.78
CA PRO A 497 -7.71 -24.05 -22.01
C PRO A 497 -8.94 -23.28 -22.53
N GLU A 498 -9.60 -22.53 -21.65
CA GLU A 498 -10.79 -21.72 -21.98
C GLU A 498 -10.43 -20.28 -22.40
N GLU A 499 -9.17 -19.86 -22.26
CA GLU A 499 -8.72 -18.53 -22.66
C GLU A 499 -8.04 -18.60 -24.02
N ASP A 500 -8.71 -18.05 -25.05
CA ASP A 500 -8.14 -17.95 -26.40
C ASP A 500 -6.80 -17.20 -26.41
N LYS A 501 -6.72 -16.11 -25.63
CA LYS A 501 -5.56 -15.22 -25.50
C LYS A 501 -5.29 -14.85 -24.06
N VAL A 502 -4.02 -14.82 -23.69
CA VAL A 502 -3.54 -14.40 -22.37
C VAL A 502 -2.67 -13.14 -22.45
N PHE A 503 -2.48 -12.45 -21.34
CA PHE A 503 -1.47 -11.39 -21.25
C PHE A 503 -0.10 -11.99 -20.97
N VAL A 504 0.95 -11.40 -21.55
CA VAL A 504 2.33 -11.89 -21.37
C VAL A 504 3.21 -10.74 -20.90
N VAL A 505 4.06 -11.02 -19.92
CA VAL A 505 5.10 -10.13 -19.42
C VAL A 505 6.44 -10.86 -19.48
N GLY A 506 7.46 -10.26 -20.08
CA GLY A 506 8.78 -10.90 -20.23
C GLY A 506 9.92 -9.97 -19.80
N HIS A 507 10.97 -10.54 -19.23
CA HIS A 507 12.22 -9.85 -18.88
C HIS A 507 13.43 -10.62 -19.39
N ASP A 508 14.45 -9.93 -19.91
CA ASP A 508 15.69 -10.52 -20.46
C ASP A 508 15.42 -11.69 -21.44
N TRP A 509 15.85 -12.92 -21.17
CA TRP A 509 15.55 -14.09 -22.00
C TRP A 509 14.07 -14.39 -22.08
N GLY A 510 13.32 -14.13 -21.01
CA GLY A 510 11.87 -14.21 -21.01
C GLY A 510 11.25 -13.23 -22.00
N ALA A 511 11.84 -12.05 -22.20
CA ALA A 511 11.42 -11.10 -23.22
C ALA A 511 11.72 -11.61 -24.65
N LEU A 512 12.88 -12.25 -24.88
CA LEU A 512 13.19 -12.92 -26.15
C LEU A 512 12.22 -14.06 -26.46
N VAL A 513 11.84 -14.85 -25.45
CA VAL A 513 10.83 -15.89 -25.59
C VAL A 513 9.45 -15.29 -25.87
N ALA A 514 9.08 -14.19 -25.21
CA ALA A 514 7.82 -13.49 -25.46
C ALA A 514 7.74 -12.93 -26.89
N TRP A 515 8.83 -12.37 -27.42
CA TRP A 515 8.91 -11.96 -28.83
C TRP A 515 8.68 -13.14 -29.77
N GLN A 516 9.36 -14.26 -29.52
CA GLN A 516 9.20 -15.47 -30.33
C GLN A 516 7.77 -16.03 -30.25
N LEU A 517 7.16 -16.02 -29.07
CA LEU A 517 5.78 -16.44 -28.86
C LEU A 517 4.81 -15.56 -29.66
N CYS A 518 4.99 -14.24 -29.63
CA CYS A 518 4.15 -13.31 -30.39
C CYS A 518 4.31 -13.45 -31.91
N LEU A 519 5.50 -13.83 -32.40
CA LEU A 519 5.73 -14.12 -33.82
C LEU A 519 5.13 -15.46 -34.25
N CYS A 520 5.25 -16.50 -33.42
CA CYS A 520 4.75 -17.83 -33.75
C CYS A 520 3.25 -17.96 -33.55
N ARG A 521 2.72 -17.38 -32.47
CA ARG A 521 1.34 -17.55 -31.98
C ARG A 521 0.73 -16.22 -31.50
N PRO A 522 0.63 -15.19 -32.37
CA PRO A 522 -0.06 -13.94 -32.02
C PRO A 522 -1.56 -14.16 -31.70
N ASP A 523 -2.11 -15.30 -32.12
CA ASP A 523 -3.46 -15.75 -31.77
C ASP A 523 -3.61 -16.12 -30.30
N ARG A 524 -2.52 -16.30 -29.54
CA ARG A 524 -2.52 -16.69 -28.12
C ARG A 524 -2.14 -15.57 -27.15
N VAL A 525 -1.67 -14.42 -27.67
CA VAL A 525 -1.26 -13.29 -26.85
C VAL A 525 -2.22 -12.12 -27.07
N LYS A 526 -2.80 -11.62 -25.98
CA LYS A 526 -3.74 -10.49 -25.96
C LYS A 526 -2.99 -9.16 -26.02
N ALA A 527 -2.00 -8.99 -25.14
CA ALA A 527 -1.07 -7.86 -25.13
C ALA A 527 0.24 -8.30 -24.43
N LEU A 528 1.33 -7.61 -24.76
CA LEU A 528 2.68 -7.89 -24.28
C LEU A 528 3.26 -6.69 -23.50
N VAL A 529 3.81 -6.93 -22.32
CA VAL A 529 4.72 -5.99 -21.65
C VAL A 529 6.11 -6.59 -21.64
N ASN A 530 7.05 -6.03 -22.39
CA ASN A 530 8.42 -6.53 -22.43
C ASN A 530 9.39 -5.57 -21.74
N LEU A 531 10.24 -6.14 -20.91
CA LEU A 531 11.21 -5.45 -20.07
C LEU A 531 12.62 -5.73 -20.58
N SER A 532 13.50 -4.73 -20.53
CA SER A 532 14.93 -4.81 -20.88
C SER A 532 15.21 -5.04 -22.37
N VAL A 533 14.86 -6.21 -22.91
CA VAL A 533 15.33 -6.64 -24.25
C VAL A 533 14.34 -6.24 -25.35
N MET A 534 14.78 -5.29 -26.18
CA MET A 534 14.09 -4.88 -27.41
C MET A 534 13.89 -6.05 -28.39
N TYR A 535 12.96 -5.91 -29.35
CA TYR A 535 12.88 -6.88 -30.45
C TYR A 535 14.20 -6.87 -31.22
N LEU A 536 14.75 -8.05 -31.53
CA LEU A 536 15.99 -8.21 -32.30
C LEU A 536 15.64 -8.71 -33.72
N PRO A 537 15.56 -7.81 -34.73
CA PRO A 537 15.28 -8.22 -36.09
C PRO A 537 16.37 -9.16 -36.61
N ARG A 538 15.96 -10.23 -37.30
CA ARG A 538 16.90 -11.18 -37.89
C ARG A 538 17.64 -10.54 -39.07
N ASP A 539 18.95 -10.34 -38.93
CA ASP A 539 19.84 -10.07 -40.06
C ASP A 539 20.16 -11.40 -40.78
N PRO A 540 19.78 -11.58 -42.06
CA PRO A 540 20.02 -12.83 -42.79
C PRO A 540 21.50 -13.07 -43.13
N THR A 541 22.37 -12.09 -42.91
CA THR A 541 23.79 -12.14 -43.29
C THR A 541 24.73 -12.47 -42.13
N ARG A 542 24.25 -12.45 -40.89
CA ARG A 542 25.10 -12.60 -39.70
C ARG A 542 24.43 -13.45 -38.62
N LEU A 543 25.21 -14.37 -38.05
CA LEU A 543 24.83 -15.13 -36.87
C LEU A 543 24.88 -14.22 -35.63
N LEU A 544 23.98 -14.44 -34.66
CA LEU A 544 23.82 -13.51 -33.55
C LEU A 544 24.99 -13.61 -32.56
N ALA A 545 25.41 -14.82 -32.17
CA ALA A 545 26.55 -14.98 -31.27
C ALA A 545 27.85 -14.50 -31.92
N GLN A 546 28.00 -14.71 -33.23
CA GLN A 546 29.12 -14.15 -34.00
C GLN A 546 29.09 -12.61 -34.04
N THR A 547 27.91 -12.00 -34.20
CA THR A 547 27.76 -10.54 -34.21
C THR A 547 28.21 -9.93 -32.88
N PHE A 548 27.82 -10.52 -31.75
CA PHE A 548 28.29 -10.08 -30.43
C PHE A 548 29.80 -10.23 -30.27
N ARG A 549 30.37 -11.33 -30.79
CA ARG A 549 31.83 -11.54 -30.79
C ARG A 549 32.56 -10.51 -31.66
N ASP A 550 32.04 -10.19 -32.84
CA ASP A 550 32.65 -9.21 -33.74
C ASP A 550 32.62 -7.79 -33.17
N LEU A 551 31.55 -7.44 -32.43
CA LEU A 551 31.38 -6.13 -31.80
C LEU A 551 32.20 -5.97 -30.52
N TYR A 552 32.24 -6.99 -29.66
CA TYR A 552 32.75 -6.86 -28.29
C TYR A 552 33.95 -7.75 -27.97
N GLY A 553 34.34 -8.65 -28.87
CA GLY A 553 35.46 -9.57 -28.70
C GLY A 553 35.12 -10.85 -27.94
N ASP A 554 36.11 -11.73 -27.79
CA ASP A 554 35.94 -13.07 -27.24
C ASP A 554 35.62 -13.10 -25.73
N ASP A 555 35.96 -12.03 -25.00
CA ASP A 555 35.71 -11.94 -23.55
C ASP A 555 34.29 -11.46 -23.22
N HIS A 556 33.49 -11.05 -24.21
CA HIS A 556 32.09 -10.69 -24.01
C HIS A 556 31.30 -11.88 -23.46
N TYR A 557 30.38 -11.66 -22.51
CA TYR A 557 29.69 -12.76 -21.81
C TYR A 557 28.99 -13.75 -22.75
N ILE A 558 28.27 -13.28 -23.79
CA ILE A 558 27.63 -14.18 -24.77
C ILE A 558 28.66 -15.06 -25.49
N SER A 559 29.83 -14.50 -25.80
CA SER A 559 30.92 -15.21 -26.48
C SER A 559 31.58 -16.23 -25.56
N ARG A 560 31.79 -15.87 -24.28
CA ARG A 560 32.35 -16.77 -23.25
C ARG A 560 31.39 -17.89 -22.85
N PHE A 561 30.08 -17.72 -23.04
CA PHE A 561 29.07 -18.73 -22.71
C PHE A 561 28.97 -19.86 -23.75
N GLN A 562 29.52 -19.67 -24.96
CA GLN A 562 29.32 -20.60 -26.08
C GLN A 562 29.93 -22.00 -25.84
N GLU A 563 31.13 -22.09 -25.27
CA GLU A 563 31.79 -23.39 -25.08
C GLU A 563 31.19 -24.14 -23.87
N PRO A 564 30.67 -25.37 -24.06
CA PRO A 564 30.07 -26.13 -22.97
C PRO A 564 31.04 -26.43 -21.84
N GLY A 565 30.66 -26.04 -20.62
CA GLY A 565 31.45 -26.26 -19.41
C GLY A 565 32.53 -25.20 -19.14
N GLU A 566 32.87 -24.32 -20.09
CA GLU A 566 33.90 -23.30 -19.84
C GLU A 566 33.46 -22.28 -18.80
N ILE A 567 32.30 -21.63 -19.00
CA ILE A 567 31.83 -20.62 -18.05
C ILE A 567 31.41 -21.26 -16.73
N GLU A 568 30.86 -22.47 -16.74
CA GLU A 568 30.53 -23.19 -15.51
C GLU A 568 31.80 -23.45 -14.68
N ALA A 569 32.90 -23.86 -15.32
CA ALA A 569 34.19 -24.04 -14.65
C ALA A 569 34.82 -22.72 -14.19
N GLU A 570 34.63 -21.63 -14.93
CA GLU A 570 35.09 -20.29 -14.56
C GLU A 570 34.36 -19.74 -13.32
N LEU A 571 33.05 -20.00 -13.21
CA LEU A 571 32.19 -19.51 -12.12
C LEU A 571 32.26 -20.40 -10.87
N ALA A 572 32.47 -21.71 -11.02
CA ALA A 572 32.50 -22.66 -9.91
C ALA A 572 33.40 -22.26 -8.71
N PRO A 573 34.67 -21.82 -8.90
CA PRO A 573 35.53 -21.46 -7.77
C PRO A 573 35.11 -20.16 -7.06
N LEU A 574 34.23 -19.34 -7.64
CA LEU A 574 33.74 -18.11 -7.03
C LEU A 574 32.66 -18.36 -5.97
N GLY A 575 31.99 -19.52 -6.03
CA GLY A 575 30.83 -19.85 -5.22
C GLY A 575 29.53 -19.26 -5.78
N THR A 576 28.43 -20.03 -5.72
CA THR A 576 27.13 -19.67 -6.31
C THR A 576 26.59 -18.34 -5.77
N GLU A 577 26.65 -18.12 -4.47
CA GLU A 577 26.18 -16.89 -3.82
C GLU A 577 26.86 -15.65 -4.41
N ARG A 578 28.20 -15.67 -4.53
CA ARG A 578 28.96 -14.56 -5.11
C ARG A 578 28.57 -14.31 -6.56
N VAL A 579 28.37 -15.37 -7.35
CA VAL A 579 27.95 -15.27 -8.75
C VAL A 579 26.58 -14.63 -8.86
N VAL A 580 25.60 -15.08 -8.05
CA VAL A 580 24.25 -14.49 -7.97
C VAL A 580 24.34 -13.01 -7.59
N LYS A 581 25.07 -12.67 -6.52
CA LYS A 581 25.27 -11.27 -6.11
C LYS A 581 25.89 -10.44 -7.24
N LYS A 582 26.90 -10.95 -7.94
CA LYS A 582 27.56 -10.23 -9.05
C LYS A 582 26.62 -9.95 -10.22
N PHE A 583 25.77 -10.90 -10.59
CA PHE A 583 24.78 -10.67 -11.63
C PHE A 583 23.72 -9.66 -11.17
N LEU A 584 23.05 -9.93 -10.05
CA LEU A 584 21.91 -9.10 -9.61
C LEU A 584 22.30 -7.67 -9.22
N THR A 585 23.54 -7.44 -8.79
CA THR A 585 24.03 -6.08 -8.44
C THR A 585 24.72 -5.35 -9.61
N PHE A 586 24.70 -5.91 -10.82
CA PHE A 586 25.34 -5.28 -11.97
C PHE A 586 24.58 -4.02 -12.42
N ARG A 587 25.27 -2.87 -12.42
CA ARG A 587 24.70 -1.56 -12.77
C ARG A 587 25.51 -0.78 -13.81
N THR A 588 26.63 -1.34 -14.26
CA THR A 588 27.49 -0.63 -15.21
C THR A 588 26.82 -0.58 -16.58
N PRO A 589 26.59 0.61 -17.16
CA PRO A 589 26.10 0.71 -18.53
C PRO A 589 27.10 0.07 -19.50
N GLY A 590 26.64 -0.88 -20.30
CA GLY A 590 27.45 -1.54 -21.32
C GLY A 590 27.75 -3.03 -21.06
N PRO A 591 28.53 -3.67 -21.96
CA PRO A 591 28.67 -5.11 -22.00
C PRO A 591 29.36 -5.69 -20.76
N LEU A 592 28.88 -6.87 -20.33
CA LEU A 592 29.52 -7.70 -19.33
C LEU A 592 30.64 -8.54 -19.95
N TYR A 593 31.79 -8.61 -19.27
CA TYR A 593 32.97 -9.34 -19.71
C TYR A 593 33.39 -10.40 -18.70
N PHE A 594 33.84 -11.55 -19.21
CA PHE A 594 34.46 -12.63 -18.44
C PHE A 594 35.84 -12.97 -19.03
N PRO A 595 36.88 -12.17 -18.75
CA PRO A 595 38.23 -12.47 -19.19
C PRO A 595 38.66 -13.83 -18.64
N LYS A 596 39.16 -14.71 -19.53
CA LYS A 596 39.46 -16.11 -19.19
C LYS A 596 40.39 -16.22 -17.97
N GLY A 597 39.98 -16.99 -16.97
CA GLY A 597 40.70 -17.20 -15.71
C GLY A 597 40.60 -16.04 -14.70
N LYS A 598 39.71 -15.06 -14.92
CA LYS A 598 39.52 -13.91 -14.02
C LYS A 598 38.10 -13.76 -13.49
N GLY A 599 37.16 -14.65 -13.83
CA GLY A 599 35.75 -14.50 -13.47
C GLY A 599 35.20 -13.13 -13.89
N PHE A 600 34.64 -12.39 -12.94
CA PHE A 600 34.11 -11.03 -13.15
C PHE A 600 35.20 -9.94 -13.26
N GLY A 601 36.48 -10.30 -13.20
CA GLY A 601 37.62 -9.38 -13.38
C GLY A 601 38.08 -8.66 -12.11
N ASP A 602 37.33 -8.77 -11.01
CA ASP A 602 37.68 -8.20 -9.71
C ASP A 602 38.30 -9.22 -8.74
N SER A 603 38.91 -8.74 -7.65
CA SER A 603 39.46 -9.65 -6.63
C SER A 603 38.34 -10.47 -5.97
N PRO A 604 38.51 -11.78 -5.73
CA PRO A 604 37.55 -12.60 -5.00
C PRO A 604 37.18 -12.05 -3.62
N ASP A 605 38.10 -11.31 -2.99
CA ASP A 605 37.90 -10.72 -1.65
C ASP A 605 37.14 -9.38 -1.70
N THR A 606 36.81 -8.86 -2.88
CA THR A 606 36.09 -7.59 -3.01
C THR A 606 34.67 -7.75 -2.43
N PRO A 607 34.29 -6.99 -1.38
CA PRO A 607 32.95 -7.05 -0.82
C PRO A 607 31.92 -6.62 -1.86
N ILE A 608 30.78 -7.32 -1.90
CA ILE A 608 29.63 -6.93 -2.70
C ILE A 608 28.59 -6.35 -1.76
N ILE A 609 28.26 -5.07 -1.95
CA ILE A 609 27.24 -4.39 -1.17
C ILE A 609 25.91 -4.60 -1.90
N LEU A 610 24.94 -5.20 -1.23
CA LEU A 610 23.62 -5.38 -1.80
C LEU A 610 22.91 -4.02 -1.89
N PRO A 611 22.24 -3.72 -3.02
CA PRO A 611 21.36 -2.57 -3.10
C PRO A 611 20.12 -2.78 -2.23
N SER A 612 19.45 -1.71 -1.83
CA SER A 612 18.31 -1.76 -0.91
C SER A 612 17.11 -2.59 -1.41
N TRP A 613 17.02 -2.85 -2.71
CA TRP A 613 15.95 -3.64 -3.31
C TRP A 613 16.24 -5.17 -3.32
N LEU A 614 17.46 -5.59 -2.96
CA LEU A 614 17.86 -7.00 -2.95
C LEU A 614 18.32 -7.40 -1.55
N THR A 615 17.55 -8.26 -0.89
CA THR A 615 17.86 -8.74 0.47
C THR A 615 18.81 -9.93 0.46
N GLU A 616 19.41 -10.26 1.61
CA GLU A 616 20.20 -11.50 1.74
C GLU A 616 19.30 -12.74 1.57
N GLU A 617 18.06 -12.70 2.06
CA GLU A 617 17.07 -13.78 1.85
C GLU A 617 16.74 -14.01 0.37
N ASP A 618 16.60 -12.93 -0.42
CA ASP A 618 16.40 -13.05 -1.87
C ASP A 618 17.60 -13.75 -2.52
N VAL A 619 18.81 -13.32 -2.14
CA VAL A 619 20.05 -13.93 -2.63
C VAL A 619 20.14 -15.39 -2.22
N ASP A 620 19.81 -15.73 -0.98
CA ASP A 620 19.78 -17.10 -0.47
C ASP A 620 18.78 -17.95 -1.25
N TYR A 621 17.62 -17.40 -1.60
CA TYR A 621 16.62 -18.10 -2.42
C TYR A 621 17.21 -18.48 -3.79
N PHE A 622 17.75 -17.51 -4.54
CA PHE A 622 18.39 -17.77 -5.83
C PHE A 622 19.56 -18.74 -5.68
N THR A 623 20.42 -18.51 -4.69
CA THR A 623 21.61 -19.33 -4.42
C THR A 623 21.23 -20.78 -4.16
N SER A 624 20.25 -21.04 -3.29
CA SER A 624 19.81 -22.39 -2.95
C SER A 624 19.27 -23.19 -4.15
N LYS A 625 18.75 -22.49 -5.16
CA LYS A 625 18.25 -23.08 -6.41
C LYS A 625 19.39 -23.33 -7.38
N PHE A 626 20.24 -22.34 -7.64
CA PHE A 626 21.38 -22.48 -8.53
C PHE A 626 22.47 -23.42 -8.01
N GLU A 627 22.57 -23.62 -6.69
CA GLU A 627 23.43 -24.67 -6.11
C GLU A 627 22.98 -26.08 -6.49
N LYS A 628 21.66 -26.29 -6.65
CA LYS A 628 21.11 -27.58 -7.04
C LYS A 628 21.16 -27.79 -8.55
N THR A 629 20.85 -26.77 -9.33
CA THR A 629 20.70 -26.88 -10.78
C THR A 629 21.99 -26.59 -11.55
N GLY A 630 22.90 -25.81 -10.96
CA GLY A 630 23.96 -25.13 -11.69
C GLY A 630 23.41 -24.09 -12.68
N PHE A 631 24.31 -23.49 -13.46
CA PHE A 631 23.97 -22.46 -14.44
C PHE A 631 23.79 -22.99 -15.89
N THR A 632 24.14 -24.26 -16.14
CA THR A 632 24.15 -24.84 -17.50
C THR A 632 22.82 -24.68 -18.24
N GLY A 633 21.68 -24.86 -17.55
CA GLY A 633 20.37 -24.72 -18.17
C GLY A 633 20.14 -23.34 -18.77
N GLY A 634 20.38 -22.28 -17.99
CA GLY A 634 20.29 -20.90 -18.47
C GLY A 634 21.34 -20.53 -19.50
N VAL A 635 22.59 -20.98 -19.31
CA VAL A 635 23.69 -20.74 -20.26
C VAL A 635 23.40 -21.40 -21.62
N ASN A 636 22.71 -22.55 -21.65
CA ASN A 636 22.36 -23.23 -22.90
C ASN A 636 21.44 -22.40 -23.82
N TYR A 637 20.71 -21.41 -23.30
CA TYR A 637 19.89 -20.52 -24.12
C TYR A 637 20.81 -19.70 -25.05
N TYR A 638 21.89 -19.15 -24.47
CA TYR A 638 22.93 -18.42 -25.20
C TYR A 638 23.68 -19.30 -26.20
N ARG A 639 23.97 -20.56 -25.85
CA ARG A 639 24.60 -21.54 -26.76
C ARG A 639 23.70 -21.92 -27.93
N ALA A 640 22.38 -21.82 -27.75
CA ALA A 640 21.40 -22.11 -28.78
C ALA A 640 21.05 -20.89 -29.66
N LEU A 641 21.71 -19.73 -29.49
CA LEU A 641 21.39 -18.50 -30.22
C LEU A 641 21.51 -18.65 -31.74
N ASP A 642 22.63 -19.20 -32.22
CA ASP A 642 22.86 -19.32 -33.66
C ASP A 642 21.93 -20.36 -34.30
N LEU A 643 21.67 -21.47 -33.60
CA LEU A 643 20.66 -22.43 -34.05
C LEU A 643 19.25 -21.81 -34.03
N SER A 644 18.92 -20.99 -33.03
CA SER A 644 17.65 -20.26 -32.99
C SER A 644 17.54 -19.28 -34.15
N TRP A 645 18.63 -18.58 -34.49
CA TRP A 645 18.71 -17.71 -35.66
C TRP A 645 18.48 -18.47 -36.98
N GLU A 646 19.02 -19.69 -37.11
CA GLU A 646 18.80 -20.55 -38.29
C GLU A 646 17.33 -20.96 -38.39
N LEU A 647 16.76 -21.45 -37.28
CA LEU A 647 15.39 -21.95 -37.21
C LEU A 647 14.33 -20.84 -37.35
N THR A 648 14.69 -19.60 -37.04
CA THR A 648 13.79 -18.44 -37.15
C THR A 648 13.85 -17.74 -38.52
N ALA A 649 14.62 -18.27 -39.47
CA ALA A 649 14.67 -17.77 -40.85
C ALA A 649 13.29 -17.56 -41.50
N PRO A 650 12.25 -18.40 -41.28
CA PRO A 650 10.91 -18.17 -41.84
C PRO A 650 10.25 -16.85 -41.43
N TRP A 651 10.67 -16.24 -40.31
CA TRP A 651 10.14 -14.96 -39.82
C TRP A 651 10.99 -13.76 -40.22
N THR A 652 11.94 -13.91 -41.16
CA THR A 652 12.73 -12.78 -41.66
C THR A 652 11.81 -11.71 -42.26
N GLY A 653 11.83 -10.50 -41.71
CA GLY A 653 10.98 -9.38 -42.14
C GLY A 653 9.52 -9.46 -41.67
N ALA A 654 9.17 -10.43 -40.82
CA ALA A 654 7.87 -10.47 -40.16
C ALA A 654 7.80 -9.40 -39.06
N THR A 655 6.61 -8.82 -38.88
CA THR A 655 6.33 -7.84 -37.82
C THR A 655 5.61 -8.49 -36.64
N VAL A 656 5.87 -8.03 -35.43
CA VAL A 656 5.10 -8.40 -34.23
C VAL A 656 3.80 -7.61 -34.21
N THR A 657 2.66 -8.29 -34.42
CA THR A 657 1.33 -7.64 -34.52
C THR A 657 0.53 -7.64 -33.21
N VAL A 658 1.19 -7.92 -32.08
CA VAL A 658 0.57 -7.92 -30.75
C VAL A 658 0.72 -6.51 -30.13
N PRO A 659 -0.32 -5.93 -29.51
CA PRO A 659 -0.18 -4.68 -28.76
C PRO A 659 0.91 -4.81 -27.71
N THR A 660 1.89 -3.91 -27.73
CA THR A 660 3.10 -4.07 -26.93
C THR A 660 3.46 -2.79 -26.19
N LYS A 661 3.84 -2.94 -24.91
CA LYS A 661 4.53 -1.91 -24.13
C LYS A 661 5.95 -2.37 -23.85
N PHE A 662 6.91 -1.46 -24.01
CA PHE A 662 8.33 -1.72 -23.75
C PHE A 662 8.85 -0.78 -22.66
N VAL A 663 9.55 -1.36 -21.68
CA VAL A 663 10.12 -0.63 -20.53
C VAL A 663 11.57 -1.06 -20.34
N VAL A 664 12.47 -0.11 -20.14
CA VAL A 664 13.91 -0.40 -19.96
C VAL A 664 14.55 0.59 -18.98
N GLY A 665 15.53 0.15 -18.20
CA GLY A 665 16.35 1.03 -17.38
C GLY A 665 17.41 1.75 -18.21
N ASP A 666 17.72 3.01 -17.89
CA ASP A 666 18.75 3.77 -18.61
C ASP A 666 20.19 3.26 -18.36
N LEU A 667 20.41 2.47 -17.30
CA LEU A 667 21.68 1.79 -17.01
C LEU A 667 21.71 0.34 -17.49
N ASP A 668 20.64 -0.16 -18.11
CA ASP A 668 20.54 -1.54 -18.58
C ASP A 668 21.56 -1.83 -19.70
N LEU A 669 22.40 -2.85 -19.52
CA LEU A 669 23.41 -3.25 -20.51
C LEU A 669 22.84 -3.52 -21.90
N THR A 670 21.61 -4.02 -22.00
CA THR A 670 20.93 -4.34 -23.27
C THR A 670 20.53 -3.07 -24.03
N TYR A 671 20.19 -2.01 -23.30
CA TYR A 671 19.93 -0.67 -23.83
C TYR A 671 21.19 0.02 -24.36
N HIS A 672 22.36 -0.46 -23.95
CA HIS A 672 23.68 0.01 -24.40
C HIS A 672 24.35 -0.93 -25.41
N ILE A 673 23.61 -1.90 -25.97
CA ILE A 673 24.09 -2.62 -27.15
C ILE A 673 24.24 -1.62 -28.30
N THR A 674 25.35 -1.71 -29.04
CA THR A 674 25.65 -0.90 -30.23
C THR A 674 24.46 -0.88 -31.19
N GLY A 675 23.85 0.30 -31.39
CA GLY A 675 22.69 0.50 -32.25
C GLY A 675 21.32 0.33 -31.58
N ALA A 676 21.26 -0.08 -30.30
CA ALA A 676 20.01 -0.33 -29.58
C ALA A 676 19.16 0.92 -29.41
N GLN A 677 19.74 2.00 -28.90
CA GLN A 677 19.00 3.24 -28.66
C GLN A 677 18.51 3.85 -29.98
N GLU A 678 19.32 3.80 -31.04
CA GLU A 678 18.90 4.25 -32.36
C GLU A 678 17.76 3.40 -32.90
N TYR A 679 17.82 2.07 -32.73
CA TYR A 679 16.75 1.17 -33.14
C TYR A 679 15.44 1.45 -32.38
N ILE A 680 15.53 1.58 -31.05
CA ILE A 680 14.40 1.82 -30.14
C ILE A 680 13.71 3.15 -30.45
N HIS A 681 14.48 4.24 -30.59
CA HIS A 681 13.93 5.61 -30.61
C HIS A 681 13.73 6.19 -32.02
N ASN A 682 14.46 5.72 -33.03
CA ASN A 682 14.42 6.33 -34.37
C ASN A 682 13.43 5.64 -35.33
N GLY A 683 12.39 5.00 -34.78
CA GLY A 683 11.25 4.46 -35.53
C GLY A 683 11.44 3.07 -36.14
N ALA A 684 12.64 2.49 -36.10
CA ALA A 684 12.87 1.12 -36.58
C ALA A 684 12.13 0.09 -35.70
N PHE A 685 12.17 0.26 -34.38
CA PHE A 685 11.44 -0.63 -33.46
C PHE A 685 9.93 -0.58 -33.67
N HIS A 686 9.36 0.62 -33.86
CA HIS A 686 7.93 0.76 -34.19
C HIS A 686 7.59 0.17 -35.58
N LYS A 687 8.54 0.14 -36.52
CA LYS A 687 8.31 -0.50 -37.83
C LYS A 687 8.17 -2.03 -37.69
N ASP A 688 9.01 -2.64 -36.85
CA ASP A 688 9.00 -4.09 -36.64
C ASP A 688 7.93 -4.52 -35.63
N VAL A 689 7.49 -3.61 -34.75
CA VAL A 689 6.40 -3.78 -33.78
C VAL A 689 5.36 -2.66 -33.98
N PRO A 690 4.45 -2.75 -34.96
CA PRO A 690 3.56 -1.65 -35.35
C PRO A 690 2.55 -1.19 -34.30
N LEU A 691 2.32 -1.99 -33.26
CA LEU A 691 1.42 -1.68 -32.14
C LEU A 691 2.18 -1.42 -30.84
N LEU A 692 3.44 -0.97 -30.96
CA LEU A 692 4.26 -0.53 -29.83
C LEU A 692 3.75 0.81 -29.30
N GLU A 693 3.41 0.86 -28.00
CA GLU A 693 3.16 2.11 -27.30
C GLU A 693 4.44 2.92 -27.06
N GLU A 694 4.30 4.13 -26.52
CA GLU A 694 5.46 4.93 -26.14
C GLU A 694 6.41 4.14 -25.23
N VAL A 695 7.68 4.12 -25.62
CA VAL A 695 8.75 3.44 -24.88
C VAL A 695 9.00 4.16 -23.56
N VAL A 696 9.06 3.40 -22.47
CA VAL A 696 9.41 3.93 -21.16
C VAL A 696 10.87 3.65 -20.87
N VAL A 697 11.65 4.71 -20.63
CA VAL A 697 13.04 4.62 -20.14
C VAL A 697 13.07 5.11 -18.70
N MET A 698 13.48 4.25 -17.78
CA MET A 698 13.52 4.55 -16.34
C MET A 698 14.89 5.10 -15.95
N GLU A 699 14.91 6.32 -15.43
CA GLU A 699 16.14 7.03 -15.04
C GLU A 699 16.76 6.43 -13.77
N GLY A 700 18.08 6.19 -13.80
CA GLY A 700 18.85 5.64 -12.70
C GLY A 700 18.61 4.16 -12.40
N VAL A 701 17.95 3.42 -13.29
CA VAL A 701 17.55 2.02 -13.09
C VAL A 701 18.37 1.11 -13.99
N ALA A 702 18.85 -0.02 -13.45
CA ALA A 702 19.69 -0.96 -14.18
C ALA A 702 18.85 -2.08 -14.85
N HIS A 703 19.39 -3.29 -14.91
CA HIS A 703 18.84 -4.38 -15.71
C HIS A 703 17.59 -5.02 -15.06
N PHE A 704 17.64 -5.36 -13.77
CA PHE A 704 16.58 -6.11 -13.06
C PHE A 704 15.41 -5.21 -12.61
N ILE A 705 14.80 -4.47 -13.54
CA ILE A 705 13.84 -3.39 -13.25
C ILE A 705 12.60 -3.83 -12.49
N ASN A 706 12.14 -5.07 -12.71
CA ASN A 706 10.99 -5.68 -12.02
C ASN A 706 11.25 -5.93 -10.52
N GLN A 707 12.52 -6.02 -10.12
CA GLN A 707 12.93 -6.15 -8.71
C GLN A 707 13.45 -4.83 -8.14
N GLU A 708 14.17 -4.03 -8.94
CA GLU A 708 14.70 -2.73 -8.52
C GLU A 708 13.60 -1.68 -8.31
N LYS A 709 12.58 -1.67 -9.18
CA LYS A 709 11.45 -0.75 -9.16
C LYS A 709 10.11 -1.49 -9.24
N PRO A 710 9.80 -2.34 -8.24
CA PRO A 710 8.71 -3.31 -8.33
C PRO A 710 7.33 -2.66 -8.47
N ASP A 711 7.08 -1.57 -7.75
CA ASP A 711 5.79 -0.86 -7.79
C ASP A 711 5.55 -0.15 -9.12
N GLU A 712 6.57 0.54 -9.62
CA GLU A 712 6.52 1.27 -10.89
C GLU A 712 6.27 0.29 -12.06
N ILE A 713 6.97 -0.84 -12.08
CA ILE A 713 6.77 -1.89 -13.07
C ILE A 713 5.39 -2.53 -12.94
N SER A 714 4.94 -2.85 -11.73
CA SER A 714 3.61 -3.44 -11.50
C SER A 714 2.50 -2.51 -12.01
N LYS A 715 2.61 -1.21 -11.73
CA LYS A 715 1.70 -0.20 -12.24
C LYS A 715 1.74 -0.09 -13.76
N HIS A 716 2.93 -0.06 -14.37
CA HIS A 716 3.06 -0.01 -15.81
C HIS A 716 2.45 -1.20 -16.53
N ILE A 717 2.56 -2.40 -15.95
CA ILE A 717 1.91 -3.61 -16.44
C ILE A 717 0.39 -3.41 -16.33
N HIS A 718 -0.12 -3.19 -15.12
CA HIS A 718 -1.55 -3.09 -14.86
C HIS A 718 -2.26 -2.02 -15.70
N ASP A 719 -1.69 -0.81 -15.78
CA ASP A 719 -2.26 0.30 -16.56
C ASP A 719 -2.32 -0.01 -18.06
N PHE A 720 -1.37 -0.81 -18.58
CA PHE A 720 -1.39 -1.24 -19.97
C PHE A 720 -2.40 -2.36 -20.21
N LEU A 721 -2.43 -3.38 -19.35
CA LEU A 721 -3.35 -4.50 -19.50
C LEU A 721 -4.82 -4.07 -19.40
N LYS A 722 -5.13 -3.09 -18.54
CA LYS A 722 -6.47 -2.50 -18.37
C LYS A 722 -7.09 -1.92 -19.66
N LYS A 723 -6.29 -1.68 -20.70
CA LYS A 723 -6.77 -1.14 -21.98
C LYS A 723 -7.52 -2.17 -22.83
N PHE A 724 -7.45 -3.47 -22.48
CA PHE A 724 -7.99 -4.58 -23.27
C PHE A 724 -8.91 -5.47 -22.44
#